data_AF-A0A7S3WRK7-F1
#
_entry.id   AF-A0A7S3WRK7-F1
#
_cell.length_a   1.000
_cell.length_b   1.000
_cell.length_c   1.000
_cell.angle_alpha   90.00
_cell.angle_beta   90.00
_cell.angle_gamma   90.00
#
_symmetry.space_group_name_H-M   'P 1'
#
loop_
_entity.id
_entity.type
_entity.pdbx_description
1 polymer ?
#
loop_
_entity_poly.entity_id
_entity_poly.type
_entity_poly.pdbx_seq_one_letter_code
_entity_poly.pdbx_strand_id
1 'polypeptide(L)'
;MPRIRRSTLLILIPFCRAVERAVDDCIPPYSHVIVSRRPMDGGCPEPTDGLTRPAGYSSSDFCWEIRNQTAPLESGTELKTVTALPEPCSGSAGSIVIGAPATLIRTGQDNEAFNRGTALLRNCELFSRMIAQRSGINVGGQRYGVSCEVLNDNYDPLQVTNATSWLAHDRRVDVLLGPYGSTMTNFAAKEAVIDNKVLLSSTGSDPNIYAEARTLAEEFGADAAPLAFGIIPKSTAYIKPAIAAVIRAAKECDDADSGCSCGGRFDSSCSESLRFGFLIEQDDFPLAACSEEALRYDVAIGEPVKAEIPARRDVASTAEHRRNIRDALEKLKEEGVSVAVICTYELGADLAPGEMEAIGFSPLAAILLGRYNLLEGTLPGDGQWQYEYFLTTQRWHRALSPDRRGTFSNWTIEEYFTKFNDLFSEDRFHSVERDSTGAATFVSMCVFAAALEEVGTVNDTAALANVIYNSTVSEFFGPPGLAFNGDGQIEEWDFPIVQFPPGTARIGSDTRGCRQDGSCAPDCPRASLPPNQAPEPFAQGCDRIVYYAPDNVSIVVFPMPTWQQRRCEYEGCENGGSCTPDGRCRCDLLFHGSHCELDRKVVIIPTVCVGILFVVMIIVLSVLLRRRVRLQQKLTLAEQSYARWEPPKVRRRSTSKYVLALPQRAIDKFRSPKGGVEAQVAARLVTAPGLPHGFFSCFLSHVWASGQDQARSLKGLLQRYVKNIAVFLDVDNLEDLARLEEYVSNSSAVIVFLTGHVDDEGVAVSDYMKSNNCLVELRAAAAHARPVILLLETDPTHGGVSLETHTAACPADLLPTVLGAPVVPWHRLKDFQICSMLLLIQQLVTAWGAPGADRTIFIPEDRLRSSPLPQLQTKRCYHLYHSASNPCAAAIAADLEAQFVSPNHSGLRTTAEPEHLRHDACAAFLLYLNAETFAPGARADTLVSELEAALEAGTGLLLAHERRDGWRRLTFDEIIVATPEGLKTAGAYRRIATALHGGRHYAVSLRLLLDELDLLIRRPVRSHSLLGTVLRKTSEAGSSSGDLMRRRKRESPRLGSSSV
;
A
#
# COMPACT_ATOMS: atom_id res chain seq x y z
N MET A 1 -39.32 -57.84 39.16
CA MET A 1 -39.86 -57.88 37.79
C MET A 1 -39.77 -56.47 37.18
N PRO A 2 -39.70 -56.30 35.86
CA PRO A 2 -38.90 -57.01 34.86
C PRO A 2 -37.87 -56.06 34.18
N ARG A 3 -36.98 -56.61 33.34
CA ARG A 3 -36.04 -55.80 32.52
C ARG A 3 -36.80 -54.98 31.47
N ILE A 4 -36.72 -53.65 31.52
CA ILE A 4 -37.17 -52.78 30.42
C ILE A 4 -36.17 -52.88 29.26
N ARG A 5 -36.65 -53.11 28.05
CA ARG A 5 -35.83 -53.26 26.83
C ARG A 5 -35.35 -51.89 26.32
N ARG A 6 -34.21 -51.87 25.61
CA ARG A 6 -33.60 -50.70 24.91
C ARG A 6 -34.45 -50.13 23.74
N SER A 7 -35.77 -50.29 23.77
CA SER A 7 -36.66 -49.96 22.64
C SER A 7 -37.34 -48.58 22.75
N THR A 8 -37.30 -47.94 23.92
CA THR A 8 -38.05 -46.69 24.20
C THR A 8 -37.26 -45.41 23.87
N LEU A 9 -35.94 -45.50 23.65
CA LEU A 9 -35.09 -44.31 23.46
C LEU A 9 -35.20 -43.66 22.07
N LEU A 10 -35.90 -44.30 21.13
CA LEU A 10 -36.04 -43.86 19.73
C LEU A 10 -37.30 -43.02 19.44
N ILE A 11 -38.17 -42.80 20.43
CA ILE A 11 -39.44 -42.07 20.27
C ILE A 11 -39.40 -40.65 20.86
N LEU A 12 -38.37 -40.32 21.66
CA LEU A 12 -38.20 -38.97 22.24
C LEU A 12 -37.48 -37.96 21.34
N ILE A 13 -36.66 -38.43 20.39
CA ILE A 13 -35.91 -37.55 19.46
C ILE A 13 -36.83 -36.72 18.54
N PRO A 14 -37.93 -37.26 17.98
CA PRO A 14 -38.91 -36.46 17.24
C PRO A 14 -39.67 -35.48 18.15
N PHE A 15 -39.88 -35.83 19.43
CA PHE A 15 -40.65 -35.01 20.36
C PHE A 15 -39.85 -33.78 20.82
N CYS A 16 -38.56 -33.90 21.10
CA CYS A 16 -37.71 -32.74 21.38
C CYS A 16 -37.64 -31.79 20.17
N ARG A 17 -37.49 -32.30 18.94
CA ARG A 17 -37.50 -31.47 17.72
C ARG A 17 -38.85 -30.84 17.40
N ALA A 18 -39.96 -31.44 17.85
CA ALA A 18 -41.28 -30.85 17.75
C ALA A 18 -41.49 -29.75 18.80
N VAL A 19 -40.89 -29.87 19.99
CA VAL A 19 -40.91 -28.84 21.03
C VAL A 19 -39.98 -27.67 20.68
N GLU A 20 -38.80 -27.91 20.10
CA GLU A 20 -37.93 -26.84 19.56
C GLU A 20 -38.68 -26.00 18.51
N ARG A 21 -39.31 -26.65 17.51
CA ARG A 21 -40.14 -25.95 16.52
C ARG A 21 -41.36 -25.23 17.11
N ALA A 22 -42.03 -25.85 18.08
CA ALA A 22 -43.16 -25.21 18.75
C ALA A 22 -42.77 -24.02 19.63
N VAL A 23 -41.48 -23.89 20.01
CA VAL A 23 -40.94 -22.70 20.69
C VAL A 23 -40.56 -21.62 19.68
N ASP A 24 -39.99 -21.99 18.52
CA ASP A 24 -39.77 -21.05 17.40
C ASP A 24 -41.10 -20.44 16.92
N ASP A 25 -42.17 -21.25 16.80
CA ASP A 25 -43.54 -20.81 16.42
C ASP A 25 -44.26 -19.94 17.47
N CYS A 26 -43.69 -19.74 18.68
CA CYS A 26 -44.30 -18.96 19.77
C CYS A 26 -43.68 -17.57 19.97
N ILE A 27 -42.68 -17.18 19.17
CA ILE A 27 -42.11 -15.84 19.17
C ILE A 27 -43.01 -14.94 18.30
N PRO A 28 -43.43 -13.74 18.74
CA PRO A 28 -44.19 -12.83 17.89
C PRO A 28 -43.36 -12.47 16.64
N PRO A 29 -43.99 -12.28 15.46
CA PRO A 29 -43.24 -11.92 14.25
C PRO A 29 -42.48 -10.62 14.49
N TYR A 30 -41.15 -10.68 14.41
CA TYR A 30 -40.31 -9.49 14.52
C TYR A 30 -40.63 -8.53 13.38
N SER A 31 -40.74 -7.25 13.73
CA SER A 31 -41.04 -6.17 12.81
C SER A 31 -39.72 -5.50 12.39
N HIS A 32 -39.21 -5.89 11.22
CA HIS A 32 -38.01 -5.31 10.60
C HIS A 32 -38.36 -3.96 9.96
N VAL A 33 -37.37 -3.15 9.56
CA VAL A 33 -37.65 -1.99 8.70
C VAL A 33 -37.02 -2.14 7.32
N ILE A 34 -37.88 -2.16 6.31
CA ILE A 34 -37.48 -2.13 4.91
C ILE A 34 -37.39 -0.67 4.48
N VAL A 35 -36.17 -0.24 4.21
CA VAL A 35 -35.91 0.99 3.48
C VAL A 35 -36.31 0.77 2.01
N SER A 36 -36.88 1.80 1.40
CA SER A 36 -37.18 1.83 -0.03
C SER A 36 -36.78 3.18 -0.60
N ARG A 37 -36.17 3.20 -1.80
CA ARG A 37 -35.95 4.47 -2.49
C ARG A 37 -37.29 5.10 -2.83
N ARG A 38 -37.43 6.39 -2.57
CA ARG A 38 -38.65 7.15 -2.80
C ARG A 38 -39.00 7.14 -4.30
N PRO A 39 -40.26 6.89 -4.69
CA PRO A 39 -40.68 7.03 -6.08
C PRO A 39 -40.51 8.49 -6.54
N MET A 40 -39.94 8.74 -7.72
CA MET A 40 -39.67 10.10 -8.23
C MET A 40 -40.92 11.01 -8.24
N ASP A 41 -42.11 10.42 -8.39
CA ASP A 41 -43.37 11.15 -8.56
C ASP A 41 -44.27 11.16 -7.30
N GLY A 42 -43.76 10.74 -6.12
CA GLY A 42 -44.61 10.48 -4.94
C GLY A 42 -44.03 10.83 -3.56
N GLY A 43 -44.92 11.19 -2.64
CA GLY A 43 -44.65 11.06 -1.21
C GLY A 43 -44.56 9.58 -0.80
N CYS A 44 -43.97 9.29 0.36
CA CYS A 44 -43.91 7.90 0.84
C CYS A 44 -45.31 7.27 0.92
N PRO A 45 -45.49 5.99 0.55
CA PRO A 45 -46.77 5.30 0.65
C PRO A 45 -47.20 5.16 2.11
N GLU A 46 -48.49 5.28 2.41
CA GLU A 46 -48.97 5.05 3.78
C GLU A 46 -48.77 3.57 4.19
N PRO A 47 -48.35 3.29 5.45
CA PRO A 47 -48.16 1.93 5.93
C PRO A 47 -49.43 1.09 5.77
N THR A 48 -49.31 -0.06 5.10
CA THR A 48 -50.48 -0.87 4.72
C THR A 48 -51.02 -1.77 5.84
N ASP A 49 -50.33 -1.80 6.98
CA ASP A 49 -50.53 -2.69 8.12
C ASP A 49 -51.03 -1.98 9.40
N GLY A 50 -51.18 -0.65 9.36
CA GLY A 50 -51.64 0.16 10.49
C GLY A 50 -50.56 0.54 11.50
N LEU A 51 -49.28 0.28 11.20
CA LEU A 51 -48.17 0.83 12.00
C LEU A 51 -48.03 2.34 11.73
N THR A 52 -47.85 3.11 12.80
CA THR A 52 -47.59 4.55 12.69
C THR A 52 -46.18 4.80 12.18
N ARG A 53 -46.01 5.70 11.20
CA ARG A 53 -44.68 6.24 10.88
C ARG A 53 -44.12 6.93 12.12
N PRO A 54 -42.92 6.56 12.60
CA PRO A 54 -42.30 7.27 13.72
C PRO A 54 -41.82 8.66 13.27
N ALA A 55 -41.74 9.60 14.20
CA ALA A 55 -41.64 11.03 13.86
C ALA A 55 -40.19 11.44 13.54
N GLY A 56 -39.76 11.19 12.29
CA GLY A 56 -38.41 11.49 11.79
C GLY A 56 -38.00 10.68 10.55
N TYR A 57 -38.82 9.72 10.13
CA TYR A 57 -38.49 8.68 9.14
C TYR A 57 -38.57 9.08 7.66
N SER A 58 -38.17 10.30 7.29
CA SER A 58 -38.05 10.69 5.88
C SER A 58 -36.84 11.56 5.63
N SER A 59 -35.86 11.04 4.87
CA SER A 59 -34.97 11.89 4.09
C SER A 59 -35.67 12.29 2.78
N SER A 60 -35.01 13.11 1.96
CA SER A 60 -35.47 13.46 0.61
C SER A 60 -35.78 12.21 -0.23
N ASP A 61 -34.91 11.19 -0.14
CA ASP A 61 -34.77 10.14 -1.17
C ASP A 61 -35.16 8.74 -0.71
N PHE A 62 -35.45 8.54 0.58
CA PHE A 62 -35.75 7.22 1.15
C PHE A 62 -37.02 7.23 2.00
N CYS A 63 -37.85 6.20 1.78
CA CYS A 63 -39.07 5.91 2.50
C CYS A 63 -38.91 4.62 3.30
N TRP A 64 -39.16 4.69 4.59
CA TRP A 64 -38.97 3.59 5.52
C TRP A 64 -40.32 2.95 5.85
N GLU A 65 -40.43 1.63 5.74
CA GLU A 65 -41.64 0.85 6.00
C GLU A 65 -41.31 -0.31 6.93
N ILE A 66 -42.02 -0.42 8.06
CA ILE A 66 -41.87 -1.56 8.96
C ILE A 66 -42.52 -2.78 8.30
N ARG A 67 -41.84 -3.93 8.21
CA ARG A 67 -42.38 -5.19 7.66
C ARG A 67 -41.96 -6.41 8.49
N ASN A 68 -42.85 -7.39 8.59
CA ASN A 68 -42.60 -8.66 9.31
C ASN A 68 -41.84 -9.72 8.49
N GLN A 69 -40.84 -9.31 7.68
CA GLN A 69 -39.95 -10.22 6.92
C GLN A 69 -38.55 -9.64 6.83
N THR A 70 -37.51 -10.48 6.94
CA THR A 70 -36.12 -10.08 6.71
C THR A 70 -35.94 -9.57 5.28
N ALA A 71 -35.25 -8.44 5.13
CA ALA A 71 -35.00 -7.85 3.82
C ALA A 71 -34.06 -8.75 2.98
N PRO A 72 -34.34 -8.99 1.69
CA PRO A 72 -33.47 -9.80 0.85
C PRO A 72 -32.16 -9.04 0.58
N LEU A 73 -31.03 -9.67 0.94
CA LEU A 73 -29.70 -9.21 0.52
C LEU A 73 -29.58 -9.22 -1.02
N GLU A 74 -28.79 -8.31 -1.57
CA GLU A 74 -28.47 -8.33 -3.00
C GLU A 74 -27.75 -9.64 -3.40
N SER A 75 -28.08 -10.15 -4.60
CA SER A 75 -27.50 -11.39 -5.10
C SER A 75 -25.98 -11.26 -5.27
N GLY A 76 -25.23 -12.11 -4.59
CA GLY A 76 -23.76 -12.05 -4.57
C GLY A 76 -23.17 -11.16 -3.47
N THR A 77 -23.97 -10.73 -2.49
CA THR A 77 -23.46 -10.05 -1.28
C THR A 77 -22.37 -10.91 -0.61
N GLU A 78 -21.15 -10.38 -0.53
CA GLU A 78 -20.01 -11.07 0.07
C GLU A 78 -20.05 -11.02 1.61
N LEU A 79 -19.78 -12.15 2.25
CA LEU A 79 -19.67 -12.29 3.72
C LEU A 79 -18.27 -12.80 4.08
N LYS A 80 -17.60 -12.10 5.00
CA LYS A 80 -16.32 -12.52 5.58
C LYS A 80 -16.49 -12.87 7.05
N THR A 81 -16.21 -14.12 7.39
CA THR A 81 -16.14 -14.57 8.79
C THR A 81 -14.67 -14.62 9.25
N VAL A 82 -14.36 -13.94 10.35
CA VAL A 82 -13.05 -13.95 11.01
C VAL A 82 -13.22 -14.60 12.38
N THR A 83 -12.62 -15.75 12.61
CA THR A 83 -12.74 -16.47 13.90
C THR A 83 -11.38 -16.77 14.50
N ALA A 84 -11.17 -16.38 15.76
CA ALA A 84 -10.06 -16.88 16.57
C ALA A 84 -10.62 -17.64 17.78
N LEU A 85 -10.71 -18.96 17.65
CA LEU A 85 -11.02 -19.81 18.80
C LEU A 85 -9.81 -19.84 19.75
N PRO A 86 -10.02 -19.80 21.08
CA PRO A 86 -8.95 -20.12 22.03
C PRO A 86 -8.46 -21.56 21.79
N GLU A 87 -7.20 -21.85 22.15
CA GLU A 87 -6.67 -23.21 21.96
C GLU A 87 -7.56 -24.26 22.66
N PRO A 88 -7.77 -25.48 22.09
CA PRO A 88 -8.82 -26.41 22.53
C PRO A 88 -8.68 -27.03 23.95
N CYS A 89 -7.84 -26.47 24.81
CA CYS A 89 -7.48 -27.02 26.12
C CYS A 89 -8.17 -26.36 27.33
N SER A 90 -8.95 -25.28 27.14
CA SER A 90 -9.80 -24.68 28.18
C SER A 90 -11.25 -24.64 27.71
N GLY A 91 -12.17 -25.25 28.47
CA GLY A 91 -13.57 -25.40 28.06
C GLY A 91 -14.28 -24.06 27.85
N SER A 92 -14.31 -23.58 26.60
CA SER A 92 -15.02 -22.38 26.19
C SER A 92 -16.52 -22.62 26.19
N ALA A 93 -17.28 -21.66 26.71
CA ALA A 93 -18.75 -21.71 26.74
C ALA A 93 -19.41 -21.37 25.39
N GLY A 94 -18.60 -20.95 24.40
CA GLY A 94 -19.04 -20.59 23.05
C GLY A 94 -18.10 -19.54 22.44
N SER A 95 -18.59 -18.86 21.40
CA SER A 95 -18.00 -17.67 20.83
C SER A 95 -19.03 -16.53 20.86
N ILE A 96 -18.60 -15.35 21.29
CA ILE A 96 -19.33 -14.10 21.07
C ILE A 96 -19.16 -13.73 19.59
N VAL A 97 -20.24 -13.30 18.94
CA VAL A 97 -20.28 -12.96 17.51
C VAL A 97 -20.49 -11.47 17.34
N ILE A 98 -19.53 -10.79 16.73
CA ILE A 98 -19.56 -9.36 16.43
C ILE A 98 -19.95 -9.19 14.96
N GLY A 99 -21.08 -8.53 14.67
CA GLY A 99 -21.49 -8.22 13.30
C GLY A 99 -20.97 -6.87 12.83
N ALA A 100 -20.71 -6.72 11.53
CA ALA A 100 -20.45 -5.41 10.93
C ALA A 100 -20.93 -5.35 9.46
N PRO A 101 -21.86 -4.45 9.08
CA PRO A 101 -21.93 -4.00 7.69
C PRO A 101 -20.65 -3.23 7.36
N ALA A 102 -20.00 -3.54 6.24
CA ALA A 102 -18.83 -2.81 5.76
C ALA A 102 -18.63 -2.98 4.26
N THR A 103 -18.03 -2.01 3.59
CA THR A 103 -17.76 -2.11 2.15
C THR A 103 -16.58 -3.04 1.89
N LEU A 104 -16.84 -4.20 1.26
CA LEU A 104 -15.84 -5.24 0.99
C LEU A 104 -15.47 -5.39 -0.48
N ILE A 105 -16.19 -4.71 -1.38
CA ILE A 105 -15.87 -4.65 -2.81
C ILE A 105 -15.45 -3.24 -3.23
N ARG A 106 -14.59 -3.15 -4.25
CA ARG A 106 -14.27 -1.86 -4.89
C ARG A 106 -15.42 -1.44 -5.79
N THR A 107 -16.25 -0.51 -5.33
CA THR A 107 -17.16 0.20 -6.22
C THR A 107 -16.33 1.18 -7.07
N GLY A 108 -16.68 1.35 -8.35
CA GLY A 108 -15.88 2.15 -9.30
C GLY A 108 -15.83 3.66 -9.00
N GLN A 109 -16.39 4.10 -7.88
CA GLN A 109 -16.49 5.50 -7.48
C GLN A 109 -15.81 5.81 -6.14
N ASP A 110 -15.70 4.85 -5.23
CA ASP A 110 -15.18 5.07 -3.88
C ASP A 110 -14.24 3.93 -3.43
N ASN A 111 -12.93 4.19 -3.50
CA ASN A 111 -11.93 3.29 -2.94
C ASN A 111 -11.74 3.49 -1.42
N GLU A 112 -12.23 4.59 -0.85
CA GLU A 112 -12.08 4.95 0.55
C GLU A 112 -12.94 4.01 1.40
N ALA A 113 -14.24 3.92 1.12
CA ALA A 113 -15.16 3.00 1.79
C ALA A 113 -14.65 1.54 1.81
N PHE A 114 -14.13 1.05 0.67
CA PHE A 114 -13.49 -0.27 0.57
C PHE A 114 -12.25 -0.41 1.47
N ASN A 115 -11.35 0.58 1.48
CA ASN A 115 -10.16 0.56 2.34
C ASN A 115 -10.56 0.58 3.83
N ARG A 116 -11.64 1.30 4.16
CA ARG A 116 -12.19 1.44 5.52
C ARG A 116 -12.83 0.14 6.02
N GLY A 117 -13.64 -0.52 5.18
CA GLY A 117 -14.17 -1.86 5.47
C GLY A 117 -13.07 -2.92 5.61
N THR A 118 -12.01 -2.81 4.79
CA THR A 118 -10.80 -3.65 4.92
C THR A 118 -10.07 -3.41 6.24
N ALA A 119 -9.94 -2.14 6.68
CA ALA A 119 -9.34 -1.80 7.97
C ALA A 119 -10.17 -2.31 9.16
N LEU A 120 -11.51 -2.28 9.07
CA LEU A 120 -12.41 -2.88 10.05
C LEU A 120 -12.16 -4.39 10.15
N LEU A 121 -12.16 -5.11 9.02
CA LEU A 121 -11.93 -6.55 8.96
C LEU A 121 -10.60 -6.98 9.61
N ARG A 122 -9.51 -6.23 9.37
CA ARG A 122 -8.19 -6.48 9.97
C ARG A 122 -8.16 -6.22 11.46
N ASN A 123 -8.84 -5.17 11.93
CA ASN A 123 -8.96 -4.89 13.36
C ASN A 123 -9.80 -5.95 14.08
N CYS A 124 -10.85 -6.47 13.44
CA CYS A 124 -11.60 -7.64 13.92
C CYS A 124 -10.69 -8.87 14.10
N GLU A 125 -9.76 -9.12 13.16
CA GLU A 125 -8.78 -10.21 13.29
C GLU A 125 -7.76 -9.96 14.41
N LEU A 126 -7.18 -8.75 14.49
CA LEU A 126 -6.24 -8.37 15.56
C LEU A 126 -6.88 -8.50 16.94
N PHE A 127 -8.12 -8.03 17.09
CA PHE A 127 -8.89 -8.13 18.32
C PHE A 127 -9.19 -9.58 18.69
N SER A 128 -9.69 -10.38 17.75
CA SER A 128 -9.97 -11.81 17.97
C SER A 128 -8.71 -12.56 18.43
N ARG A 129 -7.54 -12.27 17.83
CA ARG A 129 -6.24 -12.81 18.25
C ARG A 129 -5.82 -12.34 19.65
N MET A 130 -6.06 -11.09 20.03
CA MET A 130 -5.83 -10.60 21.39
C MET A 130 -6.69 -11.35 22.41
N ILE A 131 -7.98 -11.54 22.11
CA ILE A 131 -8.91 -12.26 23.00
C ILE A 131 -8.50 -13.72 23.16
N ALA A 132 -8.07 -14.39 22.08
CA ALA A 132 -7.52 -15.74 22.17
C ALA A 132 -6.28 -15.82 23.08
N GLN A 133 -5.37 -14.83 23.02
CA GLN A 133 -4.22 -14.72 23.92
C GLN A 133 -4.62 -14.45 25.38
N ARG A 134 -5.77 -13.82 25.62
CA ARG A 134 -6.38 -13.61 26.96
C ARG A 134 -7.23 -14.80 27.44
N SER A 135 -7.26 -15.90 26.71
CA SER A 135 -8.10 -17.08 26.97
C SER A 135 -9.61 -16.81 26.95
N GLY A 136 -10.06 -15.81 26.18
CA GLY A 136 -11.46 -15.45 26.00
C GLY A 136 -11.99 -14.36 26.93
N ILE A 137 -13.13 -13.77 26.56
CA ILE A 137 -13.88 -12.77 27.37
C ILE A 137 -14.53 -13.49 28.56
N ASN A 138 -14.42 -12.93 29.77
CA ASN A 138 -14.99 -13.49 30.99
C ASN A 138 -16.44 -13.04 31.25
N VAL A 139 -17.42 -13.78 30.77
CA VAL A 139 -18.84 -13.48 30.98
C VAL A 139 -19.38 -14.42 32.07
N GLY A 140 -19.72 -13.87 33.24
CA GLY A 140 -20.33 -14.63 34.34
C GLY A 140 -19.43 -15.74 34.93
N GLY A 141 -18.10 -15.62 34.78
CA GLY A 141 -17.13 -16.66 35.16
C GLY A 141 -16.87 -17.72 34.09
N GLN A 142 -17.55 -17.64 32.94
CA GLN A 142 -17.30 -18.48 31.76
C GLN A 142 -16.44 -17.73 30.74
N ARG A 143 -15.62 -18.47 29.98
CA ARG A 143 -14.75 -17.90 28.94
C ARG A 143 -15.33 -18.14 27.54
N TYR A 144 -15.45 -17.06 26.77
CA TYR A 144 -15.96 -17.06 25.41
C TYR A 144 -14.87 -16.64 24.42
N GLY A 145 -14.78 -17.36 23.29
CA GLY A 145 -14.00 -16.89 22.13
C GLY A 145 -14.69 -15.71 21.43
N VAL A 146 -14.08 -15.18 20.37
CA VAL A 146 -14.71 -14.16 19.50
C VAL A 146 -14.67 -14.61 18.05
N SER A 147 -15.78 -14.34 17.36
CA SER A 147 -15.91 -14.39 15.90
C SER A 147 -16.47 -13.05 15.42
N CYS A 148 -16.04 -12.60 14.25
CA CYS A 148 -16.57 -11.41 13.60
C CYS A 148 -17.18 -11.79 12.24
N GLU A 149 -18.37 -11.30 11.97
CA GLU A 149 -19.15 -11.53 10.75
C GLU A 149 -19.29 -10.19 10.02
N VAL A 150 -18.47 -9.98 8.99
CA VAL A 150 -18.43 -8.71 8.23
C VAL A 150 -19.12 -8.92 6.88
N LEU A 151 -20.25 -8.25 6.67
CA LEU A 151 -21.10 -8.40 5.49
C LEU A 151 -20.97 -7.18 4.57
N ASN A 152 -20.88 -7.43 3.26
CA ASN A 152 -20.68 -6.39 2.27
C ASN A 152 -21.89 -5.45 2.15
N ASP A 153 -21.68 -4.17 2.41
CA ASP A 153 -22.72 -3.14 2.43
C ASP A 153 -22.87 -2.34 1.12
N ASN A 154 -21.99 -2.58 0.13
CA ASN A 154 -21.89 -1.85 -1.14
C ASN A 154 -21.74 -0.31 -1.05
N TYR A 155 -21.53 0.24 0.15
CA TYR A 155 -21.63 1.68 0.45
C TYR A 155 -22.97 2.29 -0.02
N ASP A 156 -24.05 1.51 0.01
CA ASP A 156 -25.41 1.95 -0.33
C ASP A 156 -26.31 1.93 0.93
N PRO A 157 -27.09 3.00 1.21
CA PRO A 157 -27.89 3.08 2.43
C PRO A 157 -28.92 1.94 2.61
N LEU A 158 -29.51 1.43 1.53
CA LEU A 158 -30.46 0.32 1.58
C LEU A 158 -29.72 -1.00 1.88
N GLN A 159 -28.62 -1.26 1.20
CA GLN A 159 -27.84 -2.48 1.44
C GLN A 159 -27.18 -2.47 2.83
N VAL A 160 -26.78 -1.30 3.36
CA VAL A 160 -26.35 -1.14 4.76
C VAL A 160 -27.46 -1.55 5.74
N THR A 161 -28.69 -1.06 5.56
CA THR A 161 -29.83 -1.45 6.40
C THR A 161 -30.09 -2.95 6.31
N ASN A 162 -30.20 -3.50 5.10
CA ASN A 162 -30.45 -4.93 4.88
C ASN A 162 -29.34 -5.80 5.50
N ALA A 163 -28.08 -5.40 5.35
CA ALA A 163 -26.93 -6.09 5.94
C ALA A 163 -26.95 -6.06 7.47
N THR A 164 -27.32 -4.92 8.06
CA THR A 164 -27.48 -4.76 9.52
C THR A 164 -28.55 -5.71 10.05
N SER A 165 -29.74 -5.69 9.44
CA SER A 165 -30.88 -6.56 9.81
C SER A 165 -30.53 -8.05 9.68
N TRP A 166 -29.89 -8.44 8.57
CA TRP A 166 -29.49 -9.82 8.35
C TRP A 166 -28.44 -10.31 9.36
N LEU A 167 -27.48 -9.46 9.75
CA LEU A 167 -26.53 -9.77 10.82
C LEU A 167 -27.26 -9.96 12.16
N ALA A 168 -28.22 -9.09 12.50
CA ALA A 168 -28.98 -9.16 13.74
C ALA A 168 -29.86 -10.41 13.84
N HIS A 169 -30.51 -10.83 12.75
CA HIS A 169 -31.53 -11.91 12.75
C HIS A 169 -31.04 -13.26 12.24
N ASP A 170 -30.41 -13.31 11.07
CA ASP A 170 -29.96 -14.56 10.44
C ASP A 170 -28.64 -15.05 11.04
N ARG A 171 -27.70 -14.13 11.32
CA ARG A 171 -26.44 -14.48 12.02
C ARG A 171 -26.54 -14.40 13.54
N ARG A 172 -27.58 -13.74 14.07
CA ARG A 172 -27.83 -13.60 15.51
C ARG A 172 -26.63 -13.04 16.27
N VAL A 173 -25.98 -12.02 15.70
CA VAL A 173 -24.80 -11.40 16.33
C VAL A 173 -25.15 -10.78 17.69
N ASP A 174 -24.21 -10.82 18.63
CA ASP A 174 -24.39 -10.30 19.99
C ASP A 174 -24.29 -8.76 20.03
N VAL A 175 -23.52 -8.18 19.11
CA VAL A 175 -23.30 -6.73 18.96
C VAL A 175 -23.03 -6.37 17.51
N LEU A 176 -23.27 -5.11 17.14
CA LEU A 176 -22.95 -4.55 15.84
C LEU A 176 -21.81 -3.52 15.94
N LEU A 177 -20.96 -3.46 14.92
CA LEU A 177 -20.07 -2.34 14.66
C LEU A 177 -20.65 -1.47 13.54
N GLY A 178 -20.46 -0.15 13.63
CA GLY A 178 -20.90 0.78 12.60
C GLY A 178 -20.11 0.67 11.28
N PRO A 179 -20.75 0.91 10.12
CA PRO A 179 -20.08 0.95 8.81
C PRO A 179 -19.19 2.19 8.67
N TYR A 180 -18.63 2.41 7.48
CA TYR A 180 -17.88 3.63 7.17
C TYR A 180 -18.78 4.83 6.86
N GLY A 181 -18.47 6.00 7.43
CA GLY A 181 -19.13 7.27 7.17
C GLY A 181 -20.32 7.54 8.09
N SER A 182 -20.57 8.83 8.38
CA SER A 182 -21.74 9.26 9.15
C SER A 182 -23.04 8.80 8.51
N THR A 183 -23.15 8.94 7.20
CA THR A 183 -24.36 8.69 6.44
C THR A 183 -24.74 7.21 6.42
N MET A 184 -23.78 6.28 6.26
CA MET A 184 -24.07 4.84 6.40
C MET A 184 -24.35 4.47 7.86
N THR A 185 -23.63 5.09 8.81
CA THR A 185 -23.86 4.85 10.25
C THR A 185 -25.28 5.27 10.66
N ASN A 186 -25.83 6.35 10.13
CA ASN A 186 -27.21 6.80 10.36
C ASN A 186 -28.23 5.67 10.07
N PHE A 187 -28.07 4.99 8.93
CA PHE A 187 -28.96 3.90 8.53
C PHE A 187 -28.76 2.64 9.38
N ALA A 188 -27.51 2.25 9.67
CA ALA A 188 -27.20 1.11 10.51
C ALA A 188 -27.63 1.30 11.98
N ALA A 189 -27.47 2.51 12.54
CA ALA A 189 -27.83 2.82 13.92
C ALA A 189 -29.34 2.70 14.16
N LYS A 190 -30.16 3.16 13.20
CA LYS A 190 -31.62 3.02 13.27
C LYS A 190 -32.05 1.56 13.23
N GLU A 191 -31.53 0.78 12.27
CA GLU A 191 -31.86 -0.65 12.17
C GLU A 191 -31.40 -1.43 13.42
N ALA A 192 -30.21 -1.13 13.95
CA ALA A 192 -29.75 -1.75 15.20
C ALA A 192 -30.68 -1.48 16.39
N VAL A 193 -31.26 -0.28 16.50
CA VAL A 193 -32.25 0.05 17.54
C VAL A 193 -33.54 -0.76 17.36
N ILE A 194 -34.05 -0.85 16.13
CA ILE A 194 -35.23 -1.66 15.76
C ILE A 194 -35.03 -3.14 16.14
N ASP A 195 -33.84 -3.66 15.85
CA ASP A 195 -33.46 -5.05 16.12
C ASP A 195 -33.09 -5.32 17.59
N ASN A 196 -33.16 -4.29 18.46
CA ASN A 196 -32.74 -4.33 19.85
C ASN A 196 -31.29 -4.85 20.02
N LYS A 197 -30.38 -4.29 19.22
CA LYS A 197 -28.94 -4.55 19.21
C LYS A 197 -28.17 -3.30 19.61
N VAL A 198 -27.12 -3.50 20.41
CA VAL A 198 -26.12 -2.44 20.61
C VAL A 198 -25.27 -2.30 19.34
N LEU A 199 -25.09 -1.07 18.88
CA LEU A 199 -24.17 -0.71 17.80
C LEU A 199 -23.09 0.24 18.33
N LEU A 200 -21.81 -0.05 18.05
CA LEU A 200 -20.70 0.87 18.32
C LEU A 200 -20.06 1.32 17.00
N SER A 201 -20.19 2.60 16.65
CA SER A 201 -19.54 3.16 15.45
C SER A 201 -18.21 3.79 15.79
N SER A 202 -17.20 3.45 15.00
CA SER A 202 -15.86 4.03 15.01
C SER A 202 -15.69 5.18 14.00
N THR A 203 -16.72 5.49 13.20
CA THR A 203 -16.61 6.37 12.02
C THR A 203 -17.70 7.42 11.90
N GLY A 204 -18.91 7.15 12.43
CA GLY A 204 -20.02 8.09 12.43
C GLY A 204 -19.83 9.18 13.48
N SER A 205 -19.76 10.43 13.03
CA SER A 205 -19.53 11.60 13.89
C SER A 205 -20.59 12.68 13.80
N ASP A 206 -21.56 12.57 12.89
CA ASP A 206 -22.73 13.46 12.91
C ASP A 206 -23.57 13.18 14.18
N PRO A 207 -23.85 14.18 15.04
CA PRO A 207 -24.67 13.99 16.24
C PRO A 207 -26.11 13.55 15.95
N ASN A 208 -26.66 13.87 14.77
CA ASN A 208 -28.02 13.48 14.40
C ASN A 208 -28.20 11.95 14.36
N ILE A 209 -27.14 11.19 14.01
CA ILE A 209 -27.12 9.72 14.05
C ILE A 209 -27.61 9.21 15.41
N TYR A 210 -27.03 9.75 16.48
CA TYR A 210 -27.19 9.26 17.84
C TYR A 210 -28.45 9.85 18.47
N ALA A 211 -28.75 11.12 18.23
CA ALA A 211 -29.98 11.77 18.70
C ALA A 211 -31.24 11.14 18.05
N GLU A 212 -31.22 10.84 16.76
CA GLU A 212 -32.32 10.15 16.07
C GLU A 212 -32.44 8.69 16.51
N ALA A 213 -31.32 7.97 16.67
CA ALA A 213 -31.32 6.61 17.21
C ALA A 213 -31.80 6.55 18.67
N ARG A 214 -31.50 7.57 19.49
CA ARG A 214 -31.97 7.70 20.86
C ARG A 214 -33.47 7.98 20.92
N THR A 215 -33.95 8.93 20.11
CA THR A 215 -35.38 9.26 19.97
C THR A 215 -36.18 8.01 19.56
N LEU A 216 -35.66 7.26 18.59
CA LEU A 216 -36.24 6.00 18.14
C LEU A 216 -36.29 4.95 19.26
N ALA A 217 -35.22 4.80 20.03
CA ALA A 217 -35.17 3.85 21.14
C ALA A 217 -36.24 4.18 22.19
N GLU A 218 -36.48 5.47 22.47
CA GLU A 218 -37.56 5.93 23.35
C GLU A 218 -38.96 5.63 22.79
N GLU A 219 -39.20 5.78 21.48
CA GLU A 219 -40.46 5.40 20.83
C GLU A 219 -40.77 3.89 20.97
N PHE A 220 -39.74 3.04 21.02
CA PHE A 220 -39.86 1.59 21.27
C PHE A 220 -39.79 1.20 22.77
N GLY A 221 -39.75 2.17 23.69
CA GLY A 221 -39.81 1.94 25.15
C GLY A 221 -38.47 1.59 25.81
N ALA A 222 -37.33 1.92 25.20
CA ALA A 222 -36.00 1.77 25.78
C ALA A 222 -35.64 2.97 26.69
N ASP A 223 -36.39 3.12 27.79
CA ASP A 223 -36.39 4.31 28.66
C ASP A 223 -35.05 4.65 29.35
N ALA A 224 -34.02 3.79 29.29
CA ALA A 224 -32.85 3.89 30.17
C ALA A 224 -31.50 4.31 29.52
N ALA A 225 -31.14 3.76 28.35
CA ALA A 225 -29.81 3.95 27.76
C ALA A 225 -29.85 3.97 26.21
N PRO A 226 -28.92 4.66 25.52
CA PRO A 226 -28.76 4.58 24.07
C PRO A 226 -28.46 3.15 23.60
N LEU A 227 -28.88 2.79 22.39
CA LEU A 227 -28.47 1.53 21.74
C LEU A 227 -27.37 1.74 20.68
N ALA A 228 -27.21 2.96 20.15
CA ALA A 228 -26.13 3.33 19.25
C ALA A 228 -25.10 4.20 19.99
N PHE A 229 -23.81 3.88 19.85
CA PHE A 229 -22.71 4.58 20.52
C PHE A 229 -21.63 5.05 19.55
N GLY A 230 -21.17 6.30 19.71
CA GLY A 230 -20.12 6.90 18.90
C GLY A 230 -18.78 6.97 19.64
N ILE A 231 -17.79 6.17 19.21
CA ILE A 231 -16.44 6.10 19.82
C ILE A 231 -15.53 7.26 19.38
N ILE A 232 -15.96 8.06 18.41
CA ILE A 232 -15.33 9.33 18.04
C ILE A 232 -16.24 10.50 18.45
N PRO A 233 -15.68 11.69 18.77
CA PRO A 233 -16.49 12.82 19.18
C PRO A 233 -17.35 13.36 18.04
N LYS A 234 -18.33 14.19 18.41
CA LYS A 234 -19.22 14.84 17.44
C LYS A 234 -18.47 15.78 16.48
N SER A 235 -18.88 15.77 15.22
CA SER A 235 -18.24 16.51 14.14
C SER A 235 -18.31 18.03 14.35
N THR A 236 -19.32 18.54 15.06
CA THR A 236 -19.46 19.98 15.39
C THR A 236 -18.27 20.51 16.21
N ALA A 237 -17.50 19.64 16.86
CA ALA A 237 -16.30 20.01 17.61
C ALA A 237 -15.03 20.11 16.75
N TYR A 238 -15.02 19.56 15.52
CA TYR A 238 -13.78 19.29 14.78
C TYR A 238 -13.07 20.58 14.35
N ILE A 239 -13.78 21.57 13.79
CA ILE A 239 -13.17 22.83 13.34
C ILE A 239 -12.77 23.78 14.47
N LYS A 240 -13.28 23.57 15.69
CA LYS A 240 -13.18 24.55 16.78
C LYS A 240 -11.74 24.92 17.14
N PRO A 241 -10.82 23.96 17.34
CA PRO A 241 -9.43 24.30 17.65
C PRO A 241 -8.74 25.07 16.52
N ALA A 242 -8.92 24.66 15.25
CA ALA A 242 -8.28 25.32 14.12
C ALA A 242 -8.77 26.78 13.94
N ILE A 243 -10.07 27.04 14.05
CA ILE A 243 -10.61 28.41 13.99
C ILE A 243 -10.10 29.25 15.17
N ALA A 244 -10.14 28.72 16.39
CA ALA A 244 -9.62 29.41 17.57
C ALA A 244 -8.12 29.75 17.45
N ALA A 245 -7.33 28.87 16.85
CA ALA A 245 -5.90 29.07 16.62
C ALA A 245 -5.61 30.14 15.55
N VAL A 246 -6.36 30.17 14.45
CA VAL A 246 -6.25 31.26 13.44
C VAL A 246 -6.62 32.62 14.05
N ILE A 247 -7.70 32.69 14.84
CA ILE A 247 -8.11 33.92 15.53
C ILE A 247 -7.03 34.40 16.51
N ARG A 248 -6.37 33.46 17.22
CA ARG A 248 -5.30 33.78 18.17
C ARG A 248 -4.05 34.29 17.44
N ALA A 249 -3.60 33.58 16.41
CA ALA A 249 -2.44 33.96 15.60
C ALA A 249 -2.62 35.33 14.90
N ALA A 250 -3.85 35.65 14.47
CA ALA A 250 -4.16 36.97 13.91
C ALA A 250 -4.04 38.11 14.93
N LYS A 251 -4.41 37.88 16.20
CA LYS A 251 -4.25 38.85 17.29
C LYS A 251 -2.78 39.01 17.68
N GLU A 252 -2.05 37.90 17.82
CA GLU A 252 -0.60 37.91 18.10
C GLU A 252 0.19 38.59 16.97
N CYS A 253 -0.29 38.52 15.72
CA CYS A 253 0.29 39.23 14.57
C CYS A 253 0.02 40.75 14.60
N ASP A 254 -1.10 41.20 15.21
CA ASP A 254 -1.43 42.62 15.38
C ASP A 254 -0.61 43.31 16.50
N ASP A 255 -0.01 42.53 17.41
CA ASP A 255 0.85 43.07 18.47
C ASP A 255 2.16 43.65 17.90
N ALA A 256 2.46 44.89 18.25
CA ALA A 256 3.46 45.73 17.57
C ALA A 256 4.91 45.22 17.61
N ASP A 257 5.24 44.33 18.55
CA ASP A 257 6.57 43.73 18.70
C ASP A 257 6.77 42.44 17.86
N SER A 258 5.72 41.94 17.20
CA SER A 258 5.75 40.67 16.45
C SER A 258 6.55 40.71 15.14
N GLY A 259 6.66 41.89 14.52
CA GLY A 259 7.19 42.05 13.15
C GLY A 259 6.31 41.42 12.06
N CYS A 260 5.13 40.92 12.42
CA CYS A 260 4.14 40.32 11.54
C CYS A 260 3.29 41.41 10.85
N SER A 261 2.72 41.12 9.68
CA SER A 261 1.88 42.08 8.95
C SER A 261 1.02 41.41 7.88
N CYS A 262 -0.29 41.68 7.91
CA CYS A 262 -1.21 41.45 6.79
C CYS A 262 -1.22 42.63 5.79
N GLY A 263 -0.54 43.73 6.14
CA GLY A 263 -0.47 44.98 5.39
C GLY A 263 0.26 44.80 4.07
N GLY A 264 -0.54 44.79 3.00
CA GLY A 264 -0.12 44.47 1.64
C GLY A 264 -1.16 43.68 0.85
N ARG A 265 -2.06 42.96 1.54
CA ARG A 265 -3.27 42.36 0.94
C ARG A 265 -4.58 43.03 1.39
N PHE A 266 -4.60 43.62 2.59
CA PHE A 266 -5.75 44.28 3.19
C PHE A 266 -5.35 45.62 3.82
N ASP A 267 -6.30 46.55 3.94
CA ASP A 267 -6.10 47.92 4.46
C ASP A 267 -6.33 48.05 5.99
N SER A 268 -6.65 46.95 6.68
CA SER A 268 -6.99 46.87 8.11
C SER A 268 -6.00 46.00 8.90
N SER A 269 -6.21 45.85 10.21
CA SER A 269 -5.41 44.93 11.04
C SER A 269 -5.61 43.46 10.59
N CYS A 270 -4.73 42.55 11.00
CA CYS A 270 -4.86 41.12 10.71
C CYS A 270 -6.13 40.51 11.32
N SER A 271 -6.47 40.86 12.56
CA SER A 271 -7.71 40.40 13.19
C SER A 271 -8.96 41.03 12.58
N GLU A 272 -8.92 42.31 12.17
CA GLU A 272 -9.99 42.97 11.41
C GLU A 272 -10.11 42.45 9.97
N SER A 273 -9.04 41.87 9.40
CA SER A 273 -9.02 41.29 8.05
C SER A 273 -9.65 39.89 7.99
N LEU A 274 -10.03 39.27 9.11
CA LEU A 274 -10.60 37.91 9.11
C LEU A 274 -12.04 37.89 8.58
N ARG A 275 -12.21 37.33 7.39
CA ARG A 275 -13.50 37.03 6.75
C ARG A 275 -13.54 35.55 6.43
N PHE A 276 -14.34 34.81 7.18
CA PHE A 276 -14.45 33.36 7.04
C PHE A 276 -15.35 32.97 5.86
N GLY A 277 -14.93 31.95 5.12
CA GLY A 277 -15.70 31.35 4.04
C GLY A 277 -15.59 29.83 4.05
N PHE A 278 -16.72 29.16 3.82
CA PHE A 278 -16.88 27.73 3.99
C PHE A 278 -17.23 27.10 2.64
N LEU A 279 -16.41 26.15 2.19
CA LEU A 279 -16.77 25.20 1.16
C LEU A 279 -17.38 23.98 1.85
N ILE A 280 -18.64 23.66 1.57
CA ILE A 280 -19.41 22.62 2.28
C ILE A 280 -19.94 21.58 1.27
N GLU A 281 -19.49 20.35 1.42
CA GLU A 281 -20.04 19.19 0.71
C GLU A 281 -21.39 18.77 1.32
N GLN A 282 -22.39 18.53 0.48
CA GLN A 282 -23.79 18.26 0.89
C GLN A 282 -23.99 16.80 1.37
N ASP A 283 -23.26 16.39 2.39
CA ASP A 283 -23.37 15.08 3.03
C ASP A 283 -23.37 15.22 4.57
N ASP A 284 -23.82 14.19 5.30
CA ASP A 284 -24.11 14.26 6.75
C ASP A 284 -22.91 14.79 7.56
N PHE A 285 -21.72 14.20 7.37
CA PHE A 285 -20.51 14.61 8.11
C PHE A 285 -20.11 16.08 7.84
N PRO A 286 -19.88 16.54 6.60
CA PRO A 286 -19.44 17.92 6.37
C PRO A 286 -20.49 18.98 6.71
N LEU A 287 -21.78 18.68 6.53
CA LEU A 287 -22.89 19.54 6.96
C LEU A 287 -22.88 19.74 8.47
N ALA A 288 -22.76 18.67 9.25
CA ALA A 288 -22.67 18.75 10.70
C ALA A 288 -21.37 19.43 11.17
N ALA A 289 -20.22 19.08 10.57
CA ALA A 289 -18.91 19.62 10.92
C ALA A 289 -18.77 21.14 10.72
N CYS A 290 -19.54 21.71 9.79
CA CYS A 290 -19.57 23.14 9.48
C CYS A 290 -20.97 23.77 9.66
N SER A 291 -21.78 23.15 10.52
CA SER A 291 -23.10 23.63 10.96
C SER A 291 -23.00 24.91 11.79
N GLU A 292 -24.12 25.59 12.01
CA GLU A 292 -24.15 26.78 12.88
C GLU A 292 -23.71 26.49 14.32
N GLU A 293 -23.88 25.26 14.83
CA GLU A 293 -23.36 24.86 16.14
C GLU A 293 -21.82 24.86 16.17
N ALA A 294 -21.20 24.31 15.11
CA ALA A 294 -19.75 24.29 14.94
C ALA A 294 -19.15 25.70 14.79
N LEU A 295 -19.99 26.70 14.51
CA LEU A 295 -19.66 28.11 14.34
C LEU A 295 -19.94 28.98 15.57
N ARG A 296 -20.43 28.39 16.68
CA ARG A 296 -20.60 29.12 17.96
C ARG A 296 -19.26 29.23 18.68
N TYR A 297 -18.65 30.42 18.59
CA TYR A 297 -17.47 30.83 19.36
C TYR A 297 -17.80 32.01 20.26
N ASP A 298 -17.05 32.15 21.37
CA ASP A 298 -17.08 33.35 22.22
C ASP A 298 -16.55 34.62 21.50
N VAL A 299 -15.93 34.44 20.33
CA VAL A 299 -15.45 35.52 19.46
C VAL A 299 -16.34 35.60 18.22
N ALA A 300 -16.88 36.79 17.93
CA ALA A 300 -17.67 37.01 16.73
C ALA A 300 -16.82 36.85 15.46
N ILE A 301 -17.09 35.82 14.66
CA ILE A 301 -16.42 35.53 13.38
C ILE A 301 -17.07 36.22 12.16
N GLY A 302 -18.07 37.07 12.39
CA GLY A 302 -18.89 37.69 11.33
C GLY A 302 -19.91 36.72 10.72
N GLU A 303 -20.65 37.19 9.72
CA GLU A 303 -21.50 36.30 8.90
C GLU A 303 -20.62 35.61 7.84
N PRO A 304 -20.54 34.26 7.84
CA PRO A 304 -19.62 33.53 6.99
C PRO A 304 -20.14 33.35 5.56
N VAL A 305 -19.25 33.43 4.57
CA VAL A 305 -19.60 33.16 3.17
C VAL A 305 -19.70 31.65 2.96
N LYS A 306 -20.87 31.13 2.58
CA LYS A 306 -21.06 29.68 2.29
C LYS A 306 -21.04 29.39 0.78
N ALA A 307 -20.33 28.33 0.39
CA ALA A 307 -20.26 27.79 -0.96
C ALA A 307 -20.50 26.28 -0.89
N GLU A 308 -21.64 25.82 -1.39
CA GLU A 308 -22.09 24.43 -1.24
C GLU A 308 -21.82 23.64 -2.52
N ILE A 309 -21.38 22.39 -2.37
CA ILE A 309 -21.16 21.45 -3.49
C ILE A 309 -21.92 20.14 -3.26
N PRO A 310 -22.41 19.46 -4.32
CA PRO A 310 -23.01 18.14 -4.18
C PRO A 310 -22.05 17.12 -3.54
N ALA A 311 -22.58 16.19 -2.74
CA ALA A 311 -21.78 15.11 -2.17
C ALA A 311 -21.09 14.28 -3.26
N ARG A 312 -19.92 13.72 -2.92
CA ARG A 312 -19.15 12.89 -3.83
C ARG A 312 -19.97 11.73 -4.41
N ARG A 313 -20.82 11.08 -3.62
CA ARG A 313 -21.67 9.97 -4.08
C ARG A 313 -22.71 10.37 -5.15
N ASP A 314 -23.09 11.64 -5.20
CA ASP A 314 -24.17 12.16 -6.05
C ASP A 314 -23.69 12.75 -7.39
N VAL A 315 -22.36 12.73 -7.65
CA VAL A 315 -21.74 13.22 -8.89
C VAL A 315 -21.17 12.07 -9.74
N ALA A 316 -21.30 12.20 -11.06
CA ALA A 316 -21.00 11.10 -11.98
C ALA A 316 -19.50 10.81 -12.13
N SER A 317 -18.62 11.76 -11.76
CA SER A 317 -17.16 11.59 -11.89
C SER A 317 -16.34 12.49 -10.96
N THR A 318 -15.11 12.07 -10.65
CA THR A 318 -14.10 12.90 -9.96
C THR A 318 -13.80 14.21 -10.71
N ALA A 319 -13.89 14.20 -12.05
CA ALA A 319 -13.69 15.41 -12.86
C ALA A 319 -14.82 16.44 -12.70
N GLU A 320 -16.05 15.97 -12.44
CA GLU A 320 -17.18 16.82 -12.08
C GLU A 320 -17.06 17.36 -10.66
N HIS A 321 -16.75 16.50 -9.69
CA HIS A 321 -16.52 16.90 -8.31
C HIS A 321 -15.42 17.98 -8.20
N ARG A 322 -14.32 17.82 -8.96
CA ARG A 322 -13.24 18.81 -9.07
C ARG A 322 -13.72 20.18 -9.59
N ARG A 323 -14.62 20.20 -10.59
CA ARG A 323 -15.20 21.47 -11.09
C ARG A 323 -16.05 22.13 -10.01
N ASN A 324 -16.92 21.37 -9.35
CA ASN A 324 -17.76 21.92 -8.27
C ASN A 324 -16.90 22.53 -7.15
N ILE A 325 -15.79 21.88 -6.77
CA ILE A 325 -14.80 22.41 -5.82
C ILE A 325 -14.16 23.71 -6.34
N ARG A 326 -13.71 23.75 -7.60
CA ARG A 326 -13.13 24.94 -8.21
C ARG A 326 -14.12 26.11 -8.18
N ASP A 327 -15.33 25.91 -8.68
CA ASP A 327 -16.35 26.95 -8.79
C ASP A 327 -16.73 27.50 -7.40
N ALA A 328 -16.81 26.64 -6.38
CA ALA A 328 -17.00 27.04 -4.99
C ALA A 328 -15.82 27.86 -4.45
N LEU A 329 -14.57 27.46 -4.71
CA LEU A 329 -13.38 28.21 -4.30
C LEU A 329 -13.25 29.55 -5.03
N GLU A 330 -13.64 29.62 -6.32
CA GLU A 330 -13.70 30.87 -7.08
C GLU A 330 -14.73 31.83 -6.46
N LYS A 331 -15.93 31.35 -6.09
CA LYS A 331 -16.91 32.14 -5.33
C LYS A 331 -16.34 32.69 -4.02
N LEU A 332 -15.67 31.87 -3.21
CA LEU A 332 -15.06 32.33 -1.94
C LEU A 332 -13.98 33.40 -2.20
N LYS A 333 -13.17 33.23 -3.26
CA LYS A 333 -12.14 34.20 -3.67
C LYS A 333 -12.74 35.52 -4.14
N GLU A 334 -13.79 35.50 -4.95
CA GLU A 334 -14.49 36.69 -5.44
C GLU A 334 -15.17 37.46 -4.30
N GLU A 335 -15.72 36.74 -3.33
CA GLU A 335 -16.23 37.30 -2.06
C GLU A 335 -15.12 37.76 -1.10
N GLY A 336 -13.84 37.76 -1.49
CA GLY A 336 -12.74 38.29 -0.67
C GLY A 336 -12.57 37.57 0.68
N VAL A 337 -12.89 36.27 0.73
CA VAL A 337 -12.64 35.41 1.90
C VAL A 337 -11.16 35.39 2.22
N SER A 338 -10.81 35.63 3.49
CA SER A 338 -9.42 35.62 3.98
C SER A 338 -9.11 34.44 4.88
N VAL A 339 -10.12 33.69 5.34
CA VAL A 339 -9.95 32.37 5.97
C VAL A 339 -10.88 31.37 5.30
N ALA A 340 -10.32 30.42 4.56
CA ALA A 340 -11.08 29.37 3.89
C ALA A 340 -11.18 28.14 4.79
N VAL A 341 -12.39 27.63 5.02
CA VAL A 341 -12.64 26.36 5.73
C VAL A 341 -13.25 25.38 4.73
N ILE A 342 -12.63 24.22 4.59
CA ILE A 342 -12.96 23.24 3.56
C ILE A 342 -13.53 22.01 4.24
N CYS A 343 -14.85 21.86 4.12
CA CYS A 343 -15.66 20.85 4.77
C CYS A 343 -16.08 19.83 3.70
N THR A 344 -15.28 18.78 3.56
CA THR A 344 -15.44 17.69 2.59
C THR A 344 -14.97 16.36 3.19
N TYR A 345 -15.21 15.25 2.50
CA TYR A 345 -14.48 13.99 2.72
C TYR A 345 -13.05 14.02 2.12
N GLU A 346 -12.29 12.92 2.23
CA GLU A 346 -10.86 12.87 1.86
C GLU A 346 -10.62 13.28 0.40
N LEU A 347 -11.45 12.83 -0.55
CA LEU A 347 -11.28 13.19 -1.96
C LEU A 347 -11.45 14.70 -2.24
N GLY A 348 -12.43 15.35 -1.61
CA GLY A 348 -12.59 16.80 -1.74
C GLY A 348 -11.39 17.55 -1.15
N ALA A 349 -10.88 17.04 -0.03
CA ALA A 349 -9.73 17.59 0.67
C ALA A 349 -8.39 17.36 -0.06
N ASP A 350 -8.29 16.27 -0.82
CA ASP A 350 -7.17 15.96 -1.72
C ASP A 350 -7.12 16.90 -2.94
N LEU A 351 -8.30 17.30 -3.45
CA LEU A 351 -8.44 18.11 -4.65
C LEU A 351 -8.28 19.62 -4.36
N ALA A 352 -8.86 20.11 -3.27
CA ALA A 352 -8.94 21.54 -2.99
C ALA A 352 -7.58 22.29 -2.98
N PRO A 353 -6.46 21.75 -2.45
CA PRO A 353 -5.15 22.41 -2.53
C PRO A 353 -4.70 22.73 -3.96
N GLY A 354 -4.89 21.78 -4.88
CA GLY A 354 -4.52 21.95 -6.29
C GLY A 354 -5.44 22.93 -7.02
N GLU A 355 -6.74 22.93 -6.71
CA GLU A 355 -7.69 23.88 -7.28
C GLU A 355 -7.46 25.31 -6.75
N MET A 356 -7.19 25.49 -5.45
CA MET A 356 -6.83 26.78 -4.85
C MET A 356 -5.56 27.37 -5.48
N GLU A 357 -4.54 26.54 -5.73
CA GLU A 357 -3.33 26.97 -6.45
C GLU A 357 -3.66 27.35 -7.90
N ALA A 358 -4.43 26.51 -8.61
CA ALA A 358 -4.77 26.72 -10.02
C ALA A 358 -5.55 28.02 -10.27
N ILE A 359 -6.41 28.44 -9.33
CA ILE A 359 -7.15 29.72 -9.41
C ILE A 359 -6.39 30.88 -8.75
N GLY A 360 -5.25 30.62 -8.10
CA GLY A 360 -4.48 31.64 -7.38
C GLY A 360 -5.19 32.21 -6.14
N PHE A 361 -5.94 31.38 -5.40
CA PHE A 361 -6.61 31.78 -4.16
C PHE A 361 -5.70 31.52 -2.96
N SER A 362 -5.05 32.57 -2.43
CA SER A 362 -4.18 32.51 -1.24
C SER A 362 -4.79 33.28 -0.06
N PRO A 363 -5.74 32.69 0.69
CA PRO A 363 -6.24 33.29 1.94
C PRO A 363 -5.12 33.45 2.99
N LEU A 364 -5.39 34.20 4.06
CA LEU A 364 -4.47 34.36 5.19
C LEU A 364 -4.32 33.06 6.00
N ALA A 365 -5.35 32.20 6.00
CA ALA A 365 -5.30 30.83 6.49
C ALA A 365 -6.26 29.92 5.69
N ALA A 366 -5.95 28.63 5.62
CA ALA A 366 -6.87 27.61 5.11
C ALA A 366 -6.97 26.45 6.11
N ILE A 367 -8.19 25.97 6.36
CA ILE A 367 -8.50 24.88 7.28
C ILE A 367 -9.09 23.72 6.47
N LEU A 368 -8.56 22.51 6.65
CA LEU A 368 -8.92 21.32 5.89
C LEU A 368 -9.49 20.23 6.80
N LEU A 369 -10.79 19.94 6.64
CA LEU A 369 -11.42 18.74 7.18
C LEU A 369 -11.27 17.56 6.20
N GLY A 370 -11.70 16.37 6.62
CA GLY A 370 -11.68 15.16 5.78
C GLY A 370 -10.33 14.47 5.73
N ARG A 371 -9.21 15.19 5.50
CA ARG A 371 -7.88 14.59 5.35
C ARG A 371 -7.19 14.23 6.67
N TYR A 372 -7.81 13.37 7.46
CA TYR A 372 -7.29 12.90 8.75
C TYR A 372 -5.92 12.20 8.64
N ASN A 373 -5.52 11.70 7.47
CA ASN A 373 -4.36 10.81 7.32
C ASN A 373 -3.09 11.48 6.76
N LEU A 374 -2.99 12.81 6.85
CA LEU A 374 -1.82 13.58 6.44
C LEU A 374 -0.47 13.09 7.02
N LEU A 375 -0.48 12.31 8.10
CA LEU A 375 0.68 12.07 8.97
C LEU A 375 1.22 10.64 8.95
N GLU A 376 0.44 9.64 8.50
CA GLU A 376 0.75 8.21 8.72
C GLU A 376 1.30 7.45 7.48
N GLY A 377 1.94 8.18 6.56
CA GLY A 377 2.79 7.58 5.54
C GLY A 377 2.85 8.34 4.22
N THR A 378 1.82 9.12 3.89
CA THR A 378 1.84 10.07 2.78
C THR A 378 2.20 11.46 3.30
N LEU A 379 3.48 11.64 3.64
CA LEU A 379 4.08 12.97 3.46
C LEU A 379 3.74 13.43 2.03
N PRO A 380 3.41 14.71 1.81
CA PRO A 380 3.22 15.23 0.46
C PRO A 380 4.40 14.78 -0.42
N GLY A 381 4.11 13.99 -1.45
CA GLY A 381 5.14 13.43 -2.32
C GLY A 381 5.93 14.56 -3.00
N ASP A 382 7.15 14.30 -3.47
CA ASP A 382 8.01 15.32 -4.12
C ASP A 382 7.19 16.14 -5.14
N GLY A 383 6.91 17.42 -4.81
CA GLY A 383 6.04 18.31 -5.59
C GLY A 383 4.69 18.70 -4.98
N GLN A 384 4.23 18.07 -3.90
CA GLN A 384 2.95 18.37 -3.22
C GLN A 384 3.07 19.40 -2.06
N TRP A 385 3.91 20.43 -2.24
CA TRP A 385 4.16 21.46 -1.20
C TRP A 385 2.92 22.29 -0.83
N GLN A 386 1.83 22.19 -1.58
CA GLN A 386 0.57 22.90 -1.32
C GLN A 386 -0.04 22.55 0.04
N TYR A 387 0.24 21.36 0.60
CA TYR A 387 -0.24 20.98 1.93
C TYR A 387 0.42 21.76 3.09
N GLU A 388 1.50 22.52 2.83
CA GLU A 388 2.08 23.48 3.80
C GLU A 388 1.14 24.67 4.10
N TYR A 389 0.05 24.82 3.33
CA TYR A 389 -0.95 25.90 3.49
C TYR A 389 -2.13 25.59 4.41
N PHE A 390 -2.26 24.34 4.85
CA PHE A 390 -3.48 23.88 5.50
C PHE A 390 -3.23 23.57 6.96
N LEU A 391 -4.06 24.15 7.82
CA LEU A 391 -4.29 23.65 9.17
C LEU A 391 -5.28 22.50 9.07
N THR A 392 -5.04 21.40 9.76
CA THR A 392 -6.00 20.31 9.90
C THR A 392 -6.16 19.96 11.37
N THR A 393 -7.35 19.50 11.76
CA THR A 393 -7.64 19.00 13.11
C THR A 393 -7.57 17.49 13.10
N GLN A 394 -6.66 16.95 13.91
CA GLN A 394 -6.41 15.53 13.96
C GLN A 394 -7.26 14.87 15.04
N ARG A 395 -8.10 13.90 14.65
CA ARG A 395 -9.00 13.19 15.58
C ARG A 395 -8.22 12.54 16.73
N TRP A 396 -7.05 12.00 16.43
CA TRP A 396 -6.14 11.34 17.34
C TRP A 396 -4.78 11.16 16.65
N HIS A 397 -3.68 11.14 17.42
CA HIS A 397 -2.34 10.87 16.89
C HIS A 397 -1.44 10.21 17.93
N ARG A 398 -0.49 9.39 17.47
CA ARG A 398 0.38 8.57 18.35
C ARG A 398 1.23 9.33 19.36
N ALA A 399 1.70 10.52 18.99
CA ALA A 399 2.53 11.35 19.86
C ALA A 399 1.77 11.94 21.07
N LEU A 400 0.44 11.90 21.09
CA LEU A 400 -0.37 12.48 22.16
C LEU A 400 -0.41 11.63 23.45
N SER A 401 -0.18 10.33 23.34
CA SER A 401 -0.32 9.39 24.46
C SER A 401 0.54 8.13 24.29
N PRO A 402 1.86 8.25 24.01
CA PRO A 402 2.72 7.10 23.69
C PRO A 402 2.78 6.07 24.83
N ASP A 403 2.76 6.52 26.08
CA ASP A 403 2.87 5.68 27.28
C ASP A 403 1.51 5.20 27.84
N ARG A 404 0.37 5.69 27.32
CA ARG A 404 -0.95 5.31 27.85
C ARG A 404 -1.29 3.89 27.43
N ARG A 405 -1.40 3.00 28.42
CA ARG A 405 -1.95 1.65 28.24
C ARG A 405 -3.47 1.66 28.35
N GLY A 406 -4.12 0.88 27.50
CA GLY A 406 -5.55 0.66 27.58
C GLY A 406 -5.98 -0.19 28.77
N THR A 407 -7.13 0.12 29.37
CA THR A 407 -7.66 -0.60 30.54
C THR A 407 -8.07 -2.03 30.24
N PHE A 408 -8.55 -2.30 29.02
CA PHE A 408 -8.94 -3.64 28.59
C PHE A 408 -7.84 -4.29 27.76
N SER A 409 -7.33 -3.63 26.71
CA SER A 409 -6.28 -4.20 25.86
C SER A 409 -4.97 -4.44 26.63
N ASN A 410 -4.69 -3.61 27.65
CA ASN A 410 -3.39 -3.46 28.28
C ASN A 410 -2.26 -3.18 27.27
N TRP A 411 -2.57 -2.60 26.11
CA TRP A 411 -1.59 -2.22 25.08
C TRP A 411 -1.36 -0.72 25.10
N THR A 412 -0.12 -0.29 24.90
CA THR A 412 0.12 1.07 24.41
C THR A 412 -0.20 1.16 22.92
N ILE A 413 -0.28 2.38 22.40
CA ILE A 413 -0.47 2.60 20.97
C ILE A 413 0.65 2.02 20.10
N GLU A 414 1.92 2.14 20.53
CA GLU A 414 3.06 1.56 19.81
C GLU A 414 3.02 0.02 19.82
N GLU A 415 2.48 -0.59 20.87
CA GLU A 415 2.23 -2.04 20.91
C GLU A 415 1.08 -2.46 19.99
N TYR A 416 -0.02 -1.70 19.93
CA TYR A 416 -1.08 -1.89 18.93
C TYR A 416 -0.51 -1.83 17.52
N PHE A 417 0.25 -0.78 17.19
CA PHE A 417 0.87 -0.63 15.87
C PHE A 417 1.86 -1.75 15.55
N THR A 418 2.73 -2.11 16.50
CA THR A 418 3.69 -3.20 16.31
C THR A 418 2.96 -4.51 15.99
N LYS A 419 1.91 -4.85 16.75
CA LYS A 419 1.13 -6.08 16.55
C LYS A 419 0.32 -6.06 15.25
N PHE A 420 -0.26 -4.91 14.88
CA PHE A 420 -0.94 -4.74 13.60
C PHE A 420 0.04 -4.96 12.44
N ASN A 421 1.20 -4.29 12.47
CA ASN A 421 2.24 -4.45 11.46
C ASN A 421 2.79 -5.90 11.41
N ASP A 422 3.04 -6.54 12.56
CA ASP A 422 3.51 -7.94 12.61
C ASP A 422 2.54 -8.92 11.92
N LEU A 423 1.23 -8.65 11.98
CA LEU A 423 0.19 -9.45 11.34
C LEU A 423 -0.02 -9.14 9.85
N PHE A 424 0.12 -7.87 9.44
CA PHE A 424 -0.27 -7.40 8.10
C PHE A 424 0.89 -6.78 7.29
N SER A 425 2.14 -7.05 7.67
CA SER A 425 3.37 -6.42 7.12
C SER A 425 3.65 -6.65 5.64
N GLU A 426 3.01 -7.62 4.99
CA GLU A 426 3.26 -7.93 3.56
C GLU A 426 2.35 -7.15 2.60
N ASP A 427 1.34 -6.42 3.08
CA ASP A 427 0.28 -5.86 2.23
C ASP A 427 0.34 -4.35 2.01
N ARG A 428 0.11 -3.91 0.76
CA ARG A 428 0.46 -2.56 0.26
C ARG A 428 -0.45 -1.42 0.73
N PHE A 429 -1.39 -1.68 1.65
CA PHE A 429 -2.42 -0.73 2.12
C PHE A 429 -2.07 0.00 3.42
N HIS A 430 -0.80 -0.06 3.84
CA HIS A 430 -0.31 0.37 5.16
C HIS A 430 -0.79 1.74 5.70
N SER A 431 -1.11 2.74 4.87
CA SER A 431 -1.44 4.10 5.35
C SER A 431 -2.89 4.28 5.80
N VAL A 432 -3.85 3.51 5.29
CA VAL A 432 -5.29 3.72 5.60
C VAL A 432 -5.73 2.88 6.81
N GLU A 433 -5.04 1.77 7.07
CA GLU A 433 -5.39 0.78 8.10
C GLU A 433 -4.80 1.11 9.48
N ARG A 434 -3.79 1.97 9.51
CA ARG A 434 -3.11 2.42 10.74
C ARG A 434 -3.84 3.56 11.46
N ASP A 435 -4.76 4.22 10.77
CA ASP A 435 -5.24 5.51 11.22
C ASP A 435 -6.18 5.49 12.44
N SER A 436 -6.59 6.70 12.82
CA SER A 436 -7.62 6.95 13.84
C SER A 436 -8.89 6.11 13.69
N THR A 437 -9.29 5.73 12.47
CA THR A 437 -10.49 4.92 12.19
C THR A 437 -10.25 3.44 12.52
N GLY A 438 -9.08 2.89 12.16
CA GLY A 438 -8.67 1.53 12.56
C GLY A 438 -8.54 1.41 14.08
N ALA A 439 -7.85 2.36 14.71
CA ALA A 439 -7.69 2.41 16.16
C ALA A 439 -9.03 2.56 16.91
N ALA A 440 -9.92 3.44 16.45
CA ALA A 440 -11.28 3.57 16.99
C ALA A 440 -12.07 2.26 16.89
N THR A 441 -11.94 1.52 15.78
CA THR A 441 -12.62 0.23 15.58
C THR A 441 -12.13 -0.83 16.56
N PHE A 442 -10.81 -0.93 16.76
CA PHE A 442 -10.24 -1.82 17.77
C PHE A 442 -10.73 -1.48 19.18
N VAL A 443 -10.81 -0.18 19.51
CA VAL A 443 -11.28 0.29 20.82
C VAL A 443 -12.79 0.13 21.01
N SER A 444 -13.60 0.22 19.95
CA SER A 444 -15.04 -0.12 20.00
C SER A 444 -15.26 -1.54 20.52
N MET A 445 -14.48 -2.51 20.02
CA MET A 445 -14.53 -3.90 20.49
C MET A 445 -13.98 -4.07 21.91
N CYS A 446 -13.00 -3.27 22.32
CA CYS A 446 -12.49 -3.26 23.70
C CYS A 446 -13.52 -2.72 24.70
N VAL A 447 -14.24 -1.64 24.35
CA VAL A 447 -15.35 -1.08 25.17
C VAL A 447 -16.47 -2.11 25.32
N PHE A 448 -16.93 -2.71 24.22
CA PHE A 448 -17.93 -3.78 24.23
C PHE A 448 -17.51 -4.97 25.11
N ALA A 449 -16.30 -5.48 24.93
CA ALA A 449 -15.86 -6.64 25.67
C ALA A 449 -15.62 -6.35 27.16
N ALA A 450 -15.17 -5.15 27.52
CA ALA A 450 -15.10 -4.72 28.92
C ALA A 450 -16.51 -4.64 29.55
N ALA A 451 -17.48 -4.07 28.82
CA ALA A 451 -18.86 -4.00 29.28
C ALA A 451 -19.49 -5.40 29.46
N LEU A 452 -19.20 -6.36 28.57
CA LEU A 452 -19.62 -7.76 28.75
C LEU A 452 -18.97 -8.45 29.97
N GLU A 453 -17.69 -8.16 30.28
CA GLU A 453 -17.04 -8.70 31.48
C GLU A 453 -17.66 -8.14 32.77
N GLU A 454 -18.20 -6.91 32.74
CA GLU A 454 -18.91 -6.26 33.85
C GLU A 454 -20.37 -6.73 34.00
N VAL A 455 -21.13 -6.79 32.91
CA VAL A 455 -22.54 -7.26 32.90
C VAL A 455 -22.64 -8.75 33.26
N GLY A 456 -21.68 -9.57 32.81
CA GLY A 456 -21.63 -10.99 33.15
C GLY A 456 -22.70 -11.86 32.47
N THR A 457 -23.42 -11.34 31.47
CA THR A 457 -24.31 -12.08 30.56
C THR A 457 -24.23 -11.51 29.14
N VAL A 458 -24.43 -12.36 28.12
CA VAL A 458 -24.54 -11.95 26.70
C VAL A 458 -25.99 -11.67 26.26
N ASN A 459 -26.98 -12.06 27.06
CA ASN A 459 -28.41 -12.05 26.66
C ASN A 459 -29.21 -10.81 27.13
N ASP A 460 -28.54 -9.77 27.62
CA ASP A 460 -29.19 -8.58 28.19
C ASP A 460 -28.67 -7.30 27.51
N THR A 461 -29.28 -6.95 26.36
CA THR A 461 -28.95 -5.75 25.58
C THR A 461 -29.07 -4.49 26.42
N ALA A 462 -30.08 -4.39 27.29
CA ALA A 462 -30.34 -3.19 28.08
C ALA A 462 -29.29 -2.98 29.19
N ALA A 463 -28.89 -4.06 29.88
CA ALA A 463 -27.78 -4.02 30.83
C ALA A 463 -26.45 -3.67 30.14
N LEU A 464 -26.19 -4.27 28.96
CA LEU A 464 -25.00 -3.98 28.15
C LEU A 464 -24.95 -2.50 27.72
N ALA A 465 -26.04 -1.98 27.16
CA ALA A 465 -26.18 -0.57 26.78
C ALA A 465 -25.94 0.36 27.97
N ASN A 466 -26.54 0.07 29.12
CA ASN A 466 -26.36 0.88 30.33
C ASN A 466 -24.92 0.85 30.87
N VAL A 467 -24.22 -0.29 30.78
CA VAL A 467 -22.80 -0.37 31.17
C VAL A 467 -21.87 0.33 30.17
N ILE A 468 -22.17 0.29 28.86
CA ILE A 468 -21.43 1.07 27.86
C ILE A 468 -21.64 2.57 28.09
N TYR A 469 -22.88 3.01 28.30
CA TYR A 469 -23.22 4.40 28.59
C TYR A 469 -22.51 4.97 29.83
N ASN A 470 -22.49 4.20 30.92
CA ASN A 470 -21.78 4.57 32.16
C ASN A 470 -20.29 4.18 32.17
N SER A 471 -19.75 3.67 31.05
CA SER A 471 -18.39 3.18 30.98
C SER A 471 -17.39 4.31 31.23
N THR A 472 -16.27 3.99 31.89
CA THR A 472 -15.09 4.84 31.94
C THR A 472 -13.87 4.12 31.38
N VAL A 473 -14.08 3.19 30.43
CA VAL A 473 -12.99 2.47 29.75
C VAL A 473 -12.05 3.49 29.12
N SER A 474 -10.76 3.35 29.42
CA SER A 474 -9.69 4.24 28.97
C SER A 474 -8.72 3.42 28.13
N GLU A 475 -8.89 3.44 26.82
CA GLU A 475 -7.98 2.74 25.90
C GLU A 475 -6.80 3.62 25.46
N PHE A 476 -5.94 3.10 24.58
CA PHE A 476 -4.87 3.92 23.96
C PHE A 476 -5.43 4.98 22.98
N PHE A 477 -6.68 4.84 22.54
CA PHE A 477 -7.43 5.82 21.73
C PHE A 477 -8.27 6.78 22.60
N GLY A 478 -8.45 8.03 22.17
CA GLY A 478 -9.33 9.01 22.84
C GLY A 478 -8.75 9.68 24.10
N PRO A 479 -9.57 10.13 25.07
CA PRO A 479 -9.16 10.72 26.33
C PRO A 479 -9.01 9.64 27.42
N PRO A 480 -8.50 9.96 28.61
CA PRO A 480 -8.59 9.06 29.76
C PRO A 480 -10.05 8.93 30.24
N GLY A 481 -10.68 7.82 29.85
CA GLY A 481 -12.10 7.54 30.12
C GLY A 481 -13.00 8.10 29.01
N LEU A 482 -13.53 7.22 28.17
CA LEU A 482 -14.53 7.58 27.18
C LEU A 482 -15.85 7.86 27.90
N ALA A 483 -16.46 9.03 27.67
CA ALA A 483 -17.72 9.44 28.30
C ALA A 483 -18.73 9.83 27.22
N PHE A 484 -19.92 9.22 27.29
CA PHE A 484 -21.00 9.45 26.33
C PHE A 484 -22.00 10.48 26.85
N ASN A 485 -22.55 11.29 25.95
CA ASN A 485 -23.69 12.15 26.20
C ASN A 485 -25.00 11.35 26.21
N GLY A 486 -26.12 12.01 26.52
CA GLY A 486 -27.44 11.37 26.61
C GLY A 486 -27.90 10.64 25.34
N ASP A 487 -27.35 10.99 24.18
CA ASP A 487 -27.66 10.38 22.88
C ASP A 487 -26.78 9.16 22.57
N GLY A 488 -25.67 8.98 23.31
CA GLY A 488 -24.69 7.90 23.09
C GLY A 488 -23.42 8.32 22.34
N GLN A 489 -23.20 9.62 22.13
CA GLN A 489 -22.01 10.14 21.45
C GLN A 489 -21.02 10.77 22.44
N ILE A 490 -19.71 10.67 22.19
CA ILE A 490 -18.72 11.46 22.92
C ILE A 490 -18.87 12.95 22.54
N GLU A 491 -18.99 13.83 23.53
CA GLU A 491 -19.15 15.28 23.31
C GLU A 491 -17.92 15.88 22.60
N GLU A 492 -16.84 16.13 23.33
CA GLU A 492 -15.65 16.83 22.83
C GLU A 492 -14.40 16.24 23.48
N TRP A 493 -13.28 16.27 22.75
CA TRP A 493 -11.95 16.07 23.32
C TRP A 493 -10.95 17.01 22.63
N ASP A 494 -9.78 17.19 23.24
CA ASP A 494 -8.73 18.07 22.71
C ASP A 494 -8.14 17.53 21.40
N PHE A 495 -8.67 17.97 20.27
CA PHE A 495 -8.08 17.69 18.96
C PHE A 495 -6.78 18.50 18.79
N PRO A 496 -5.61 17.86 18.63
CA PRO A 496 -4.43 18.59 18.19
C PRO A 496 -4.64 19.18 16.80
N ILE A 497 -4.14 20.39 16.65
CA ILE A 497 -4.04 21.06 15.36
C ILE A 497 -2.70 20.66 14.77
N VAL A 498 -2.68 20.40 13.46
CA VAL A 498 -1.48 20.07 12.73
C VAL A 498 -1.38 20.93 11.48
N GLN A 499 -0.17 21.42 11.23
CA GLN A 499 0.20 22.23 10.08
C GLN A 499 1.62 21.84 9.66
N PHE A 500 1.87 21.69 8.36
CA PHE A 500 3.23 21.45 7.87
C PHE A 500 3.99 22.78 7.77
N PRO A 501 5.10 22.97 8.50
CA PRO A 501 5.85 24.21 8.38
C PRO A 501 6.45 24.35 6.96
N PRO A 502 6.49 25.58 6.41
CA PRO A 502 7.09 25.87 5.12
C PRO A 502 8.49 25.28 4.95
N GLY A 503 8.68 24.46 3.92
CA GLY A 503 9.97 23.88 3.54
C GLY A 503 10.12 22.40 3.86
N THR A 504 9.15 21.80 4.55
CA THR A 504 9.14 20.36 4.84
C THR A 504 9.12 19.51 3.58
N ALA A 505 8.44 19.95 2.51
CA ALA A 505 8.37 19.24 1.24
C ALA A 505 9.72 19.09 0.50
N ARG A 506 10.70 19.99 0.71
CA ARG A 506 12.01 19.91 0.02
C ARG A 506 12.89 18.74 0.49
N ILE A 507 12.66 18.22 1.70
CA ILE A 507 13.58 17.32 2.41
C ILE A 507 13.25 15.83 2.16
N GLY A 508 12.39 15.51 1.18
CA GLY A 508 12.15 14.13 0.72
C GLY A 508 13.34 13.55 -0.07
N SER A 509 13.95 14.40 -0.90
CA SER A 509 14.99 14.01 -1.88
C SER A 509 16.34 13.52 -1.31
N ASP A 510 16.65 13.79 -0.02
CA ASP A 510 17.96 13.46 0.57
C ASP A 510 17.89 12.55 1.82
N THR A 511 16.90 11.67 1.86
CA THR A 511 16.71 10.66 2.92
C THR A 511 17.74 9.51 2.93
N ARG A 512 18.72 9.51 2.01
CA ARG A 512 19.78 8.47 1.90
C ARG A 512 20.73 8.37 3.11
N GLY A 513 20.63 9.30 4.08
CA GLY A 513 21.46 9.34 5.28
C GLY A 513 20.86 8.74 6.57
N CYS A 514 19.55 8.42 6.61
CA CYS A 514 18.92 7.89 7.83
C CYS A 514 18.85 6.35 7.80
N ARG A 515 19.32 5.70 8.87
CA ARG A 515 19.19 4.25 9.04
C ARG A 515 17.82 3.87 9.63
N GLN A 516 17.37 2.65 9.34
CA GLN A 516 16.14 2.07 9.90
C GLN A 516 16.17 1.86 11.43
N ASP A 517 17.30 2.13 12.10
CA ASP A 517 17.47 2.01 13.55
C ASP A 517 17.20 3.32 14.31
N GLY A 518 16.71 4.36 13.63
CA GLY A 518 16.42 5.67 14.24
C GLY A 518 17.64 6.56 14.48
N SER A 519 18.85 6.12 14.11
CA SER A 519 20.06 6.94 14.21
C SER A 519 20.24 7.87 13.00
N CYS A 520 20.10 9.18 13.23
CA CYS A 520 20.50 10.20 12.26
C CYS A 520 22.02 10.38 12.23
N ALA A 521 22.61 10.56 11.04
CA ALA A 521 23.99 10.99 10.91
C ALA A 521 24.18 12.41 11.48
N PRO A 522 25.33 12.73 12.11
CA PRO A 522 25.54 13.98 12.85
C PRO A 522 25.58 15.26 11.99
N ASP A 523 25.67 15.14 10.66
CA ASP A 523 25.88 16.27 9.73
C ASP A 523 24.58 16.82 9.10
N CYS A 524 23.42 16.61 9.72
CA CYS A 524 22.17 17.21 9.27
C CYS A 524 22.16 18.72 9.60
N PRO A 525 22.00 19.64 8.62
CA PRO A 525 22.17 21.07 8.84
C PRO A 525 21.02 21.64 9.70
N ARG A 526 21.29 21.88 10.98
CA ARG A 526 20.41 22.65 11.86
C ARG A 526 20.30 24.09 11.32
N ALA A 527 19.12 24.45 10.83
CA ALA A 527 18.76 25.86 10.66
C ALA A 527 18.82 26.55 12.03
N SER A 528 19.67 27.58 12.13
CA SER A 528 19.94 28.29 13.38
C SER A 528 18.83 29.29 13.71
N LEU A 529 17.89 28.90 14.57
CA LEU A 529 17.07 29.85 15.33
C LEU A 529 17.81 30.27 16.62
N PRO A 530 17.62 31.51 17.12
CA PRO A 530 18.33 32.00 18.28
C PRO A 530 17.87 31.32 19.59
N PRO A 531 18.77 31.11 20.59
CA PRO A 531 18.54 30.07 21.60
C PRO A 531 17.55 30.38 22.73
N ASN A 532 16.91 31.56 22.75
CA ASN A 532 16.29 32.12 23.96
C ASN A 532 14.76 32.34 23.86
N GLN A 533 14.07 31.81 22.85
CA GLN A 533 12.62 31.99 22.67
C GLN A 533 11.83 30.71 22.33
N ALA A 534 12.46 29.53 22.31
CA ALA A 534 11.75 28.27 22.06
C ALA A 534 11.38 27.58 23.39
N PRO A 535 10.10 27.47 23.77
CA PRO A 535 9.68 26.42 24.70
C PRO A 535 9.89 25.06 24.02
N GLU A 536 10.41 24.06 24.74
CA GLU A 536 10.72 22.75 24.13
C GLU A 536 9.46 22.07 23.54
N PRO A 537 9.38 21.84 22.22
CA PRO A 537 8.43 20.90 21.65
C PRO A 537 8.98 19.47 21.83
N PHE A 538 8.11 18.46 21.72
CA PHE A 538 8.47 17.03 21.73
C PHE A 538 9.24 16.60 20.46
N ALA A 539 10.43 17.18 20.25
CA ALA A 539 11.22 17.05 19.02
C ALA A 539 12.49 16.21 19.24
N GLN A 540 12.33 14.92 19.59
CA GLN A 540 13.42 13.94 19.58
C GLN A 540 13.07 12.70 18.74
N GLY A 541 13.26 12.81 17.43
CA GLY A 541 13.29 11.66 16.51
C GLY A 541 12.38 11.80 15.29
N CYS A 542 12.91 12.39 14.20
CA CYS A 542 12.38 12.34 12.83
C CYS A 542 10.94 12.79 12.52
N ASP A 543 10.06 13.01 13.50
CA ASP A 543 8.70 13.52 13.26
C ASP A 543 8.78 15.00 12.81
N ARG A 544 8.70 15.21 11.49
CA ARG A 544 8.75 16.54 10.81
C ARG A 544 7.42 17.30 10.88
N ILE A 545 6.60 16.96 11.87
CA ILE A 545 5.23 17.43 12.05
C ILE A 545 5.17 18.02 13.46
N VAL A 546 4.67 19.25 13.57
CA VAL A 546 4.51 19.89 14.88
C VAL A 546 3.08 19.66 15.36
N TYR A 547 2.95 19.08 16.55
CA TYR A 547 1.68 18.86 17.22
C TYR A 547 1.41 20.02 18.17
N TYR A 548 0.30 20.72 17.96
CA TYR A 548 -0.13 21.80 18.84
C TYR A 548 -1.15 21.28 19.84
N ALA A 549 -0.81 21.36 21.14
CA ALA A 549 -1.82 21.31 22.19
C ALA A 549 -2.72 22.56 22.06
N PRO A 550 -4.03 22.50 22.38
CA PRO A 550 -4.96 23.64 22.21
C PRO A 550 -4.52 24.93 22.91
N ASP A 551 -3.73 24.80 23.99
CA ASP A 551 -3.20 25.93 24.75
C ASP A 551 -1.90 26.52 24.17
N ASN A 552 -1.12 25.73 23.41
CA ASN A 552 0.27 26.03 23.05
C ASN A 552 0.40 26.42 21.57
N VAL A 553 -0.22 27.55 21.21
CA VAL A 553 -0.55 27.97 19.82
C VAL A 553 0.50 28.86 19.15
N SER A 554 1.61 29.18 19.83
CA SER A 554 2.65 30.15 19.41
C SER A 554 3.49 29.78 18.15
N ILE A 555 3.02 28.85 17.33
CA ILE A 555 3.72 28.30 16.16
C ILE A 555 2.74 28.01 14.98
N VAL A 556 1.53 28.57 14.98
CA VAL A 556 0.70 28.59 13.76
C VAL A 556 1.34 29.52 12.74
N VAL A 557 1.60 29.02 11.52
CA VAL A 557 2.14 29.85 10.45
C VAL A 557 1.01 30.72 9.90
N PHE A 558 1.02 31.99 10.30
CA PHE A 558 0.08 33.03 9.91
C PHE A 558 0.81 34.37 9.76
N PRO A 559 0.45 35.21 8.76
CA PRO A 559 -0.41 34.89 7.62
C PRO A 559 0.30 33.94 6.64
N MET A 560 -0.46 33.10 5.94
CA MET A 560 0.08 32.20 4.92
C MET A 560 0.75 32.98 3.77
N PRO A 561 1.92 32.55 3.26
CA PRO A 561 2.57 33.16 2.10
C PRO A 561 1.70 33.06 0.84
N THR A 562 1.88 33.91 -0.17
CA THR A 562 1.14 33.76 -1.45
C THR A 562 1.61 32.51 -2.20
N TRP A 563 0.76 31.89 -3.03
CA TRP A 563 1.17 30.73 -3.86
C TRP A 563 2.43 31.04 -4.67
N GLN A 564 2.56 32.28 -5.17
CA GLN A 564 3.74 32.77 -5.87
C GLN A 564 4.96 32.87 -4.96
N GLN A 565 4.81 33.44 -3.75
CA GLN A 565 5.89 33.52 -2.75
C GLN A 565 6.40 32.13 -2.38
N ARG A 566 5.52 31.19 -2.05
CA ARG A 566 5.94 29.85 -1.66
C ARG A 566 6.53 29.08 -2.84
N ARG A 567 5.99 29.22 -4.06
CA ARG A 567 6.62 28.63 -5.25
C ARG A 567 8.04 29.16 -5.47
N CYS A 568 8.26 30.48 -5.31
CA CYS A 568 9.60 31.06 -5.31
C CYS A 568 10.50 30.45 -4.24
N GLU A 569 10.01 30.29 -3.01
CA GLU A 569 10.78 29.68 -1.91
C GLU A 569 11.05 28.18 -2.11
N TYR A 570 10.16 27.46 -2.82
CA TYR A 570 10.24 26.02 -3.11
C TYR A 570 11.10 25.71 -4.34
N GLU A 571 11.07 26.54 -5.39
CA GLU A 571 11.98 26.45 -6.54
C GLU A 571 13.35 27.03 -6.19
N GLY A 572 13.36 28.15 -5.47
CA GLY A 572 14.54 28.88 -5.04
C GLY A 572 15.00 29.92 -6.06
N CYS A 573 15.63 30.98 -5.56
CA CYS A 573 16.46 31.86 -6.35
C CYS A 573 17.86 31.24 -6.47
N GLU A 574 18.34 30.97 -7.68
CA GLU A 574 19.63 30.33 -7.89
C GLU A 574 20.78 31.19 -7.33
N ASN A 575 21.59 30.60 -6.45
CA ASN A 575 22.94 31.05 -6.07
C ASN A 575 23.14 32.49 -5.53
N GLY A 576 22.11 33.32 -5.37
CA GLY A 576 22.25 34.69 -4.85
C GLY A 576 20.99 35.55 -4.99
N GLY A 577 19.92 35.21 -4.26
CA GLY A 577 18.71 36.03 -4.19
C GLY A 577 17.73 35.62 -3.10
N SER A 578 16.77 36.49 -2.80
CA SER A 578 15.71 36.29 -1.80
C SER A 578 14.33 36.44 -2.43
N CYS A 579 13.36 35.63 -2.00
CA CYS A 579 11.98 35.75 -2.49
C CYS A 579 11.27 36.96 -1.88
N THR A 580 10.54 37.69 -2.71
CA THR A 580 9.67 38.79 -2.29
C THR A 580 8.24 38.30 -2.03
N PRO A 581 7.40 39.07 -1.30
CA PRO A 581 6.00 38.69 -1.04
C PRO A 581 5.12 38.51 -2.28
N ASP A 582 5.49 39.11 -3.43
CA ASP A 582 4.87 38.92 -4.74
C ASP A 582 5.43 37.70 -5.52
N GLY A 583 6.28 36.89 -4.88
CA GLY A 583 6.82 35.66 -5.47
C GLY A 583 7.85 35.85 -6.57
N ARG A 584 8.59 36.96 -6.52
CA ARG A 584 9.72 37.22 -7.43
C ARG A 584 11.04 37.05 -6.69
N CYS A 585 12.08 36.68 -7.43
CA CYS A 585 13.42 36.69 -6.89
C CYS A 585 14.02 38.10 -6.91
N ARG A 586 14.39 38.61 -5.73
CA ARG A 586 15.22 39.79 -5.54
C ARG A 586 16.69 39.36 -5.53
N CYS A 587 17.37 39.62 -6.63
CA CYS A 587 18.74 39.17 -6.84
C CYS A 587 19.77 40.04 -6.14
N ASP A 588 20.81 39.39 -5.61
CA ASP A 588 22.01 40.04 -5.12
C ASP A 588 22.83 40.65 -6.26
N LEU A 589 23.81 41.50 -5.93
CA LEU A 589 24.70 42.09 -6.95
C LEU A 589 25.34 41.00 -7.82
N LEU A 590 25.35 41.23 -9.13
CA LEU A 590 25.85 40.35 -10.21
C LEU A 590 24.91 39.21 -10.66
N PHE A 591 23.75 39.05 -10.01
CA PHE A 591 22.71 38.09 -10.43
C PHE A 591 21.51 38.82 -11.05
N HIS A 592 20.82 38.18 -11.99
CA HIS A 592 19.71 38.79 -12.75
C HIS A 592 18.81 37.74 -13.41
N GLY A 593 17.65 38.15 -13.94
CA GLY A 593 16.63 37.23 -14.46
C GLY A 593 15.66 36.74 -13.39
N SER A 594 14.64 35.97 -13.78
CA SER A 594 13.54 35.54 -12.88
C SER A 594 14.00 34.62 -11.75
N HIS A 595 15.10 33.90 -11.93
CA HIS A 595 15.67 32.98 -10.94
C HIS A 595 17.05 33.41 -10.42
N CYS A 596 17.46 34.67 -10.64
CA CYS A 596 18.79 35.17 -10.26
C CYS A 596 19.96 34.37 -10.86
N GLU A 597 19.91 34.15 -12.17
CA GLU A 597 21.01 33.53 -12.90
C GLU A 597 22.26 34.43 -12.89
N LEU A 598 23.43 33.81 -12.70
CA LEU A 598 24.73 34.48 -12.77
C LEU A 598 25.05 34.86 -14.22
N ASP A 599 25.36 36.13 -14.50
CA ASP A 599 25.79 36.51 -15.87
C ASP A 599 27.14 35.87 -16.22
N ARG A 600 27.08 34.77 -16.98
CA ARG A 600 28.26 34.07 -17.48
C ARG A 600 29.18 34.99 -18.29
N LYS A 601 28.69 36.08 -18.90
CA LYS A 601 29.53 37.05 -19.63
C LYS A 601 30.48 37.79 -18.69
N VAL A 602 30.04 38.13 -17.47
CA VAL A 602 30.84 38.87 -16.48
C VAL A 602 31.99 38.00 -15.93
N VAL A 603 31.81 36.68 -15.84
CA VAL A 603 32.86 35.76 -15.39
C VAL A 603 33.79 35.34 -16.54
N ILE A 604 33.26 35.05 -17.74
CA ILE A 604 34.06 34.54 -18.86
C ILE A 604 35.12 35.55 -19.32
N ILE A 605 34.78 36.85 -19.39
CA ILE A 605 35.71 37.89 -19.89
C ILE A 605 37.02 37.94 -19.07
N PRO A 606 37.02 38.16 -17.73
CA PRO A 606 38.26 38.18 -16.95
C PRO A 606 39.00 36.83 -16.97
N THR A 607 38.30 35.68 -16.93
CA THR A 607 38.95 34.37 -16.99
C THR A 607 39.65 34.13 -18.33
N VAL A 608 39.05 34.55 -19.46
CA VAL A 608 39.67 34.49 -20.79
C VAL A 608 40.87 35.45 -20.87
N CYS A 609 40.77 36.67 -20.33
CA CYS A 609 41.89 37.61 -20.27
C CYS A 609 43.09 37.04 -19.47
N VAL A 610 42.84 36.42 -18.32
CA VAL A 610 43.89 35.74 -17.52
C VAL A 610 44.48 34.55 -18.30
N GLY A 611 43.66 33.75 -18.96
CA GLY A 611 44.12 32.65 -19.81
C GLY A 611 45.02 33.11 -20.97
N ILE A 612 44.65 34.19 -21.66
CA ILE A 612 45.44 34.79 -22.74
C ILE A 612 46.77 35.32 -22.19
N LEU A 613 46.78 36.03 -21.06
CA LEU A 613 48.00 36.51 -20.40
C LEU A 613 48.94 35.35 -20.03
N PHE A 614 48.39 34.23 -19.53
CA PHE A 614 49.18 33.05 -19.19
C PHE A 614 49.81 32.39 -20.42
N VAL A 615 49.07 32.29 -21.53
CA VAL A 615 49.59 31.78 -22.81
C VAL A 615 50.69 32.69 -23.37
N VAL A 616 50.50 34.02 -23.33
CA VAL A 616 51.52 34.99 -23.74
C VAL A 616 52.78 34.85 -22.88
N MET A 617 52.64 34.70 -21.56
CA MET A 617 53.78 34.47 -20.66
C MET A 617 54.53 33.18 -21.01
N ILE A 618 53.83 32.07 -21.28
CA ILE A 618 54.44 30.81 -21.72
C ILE A 618 55.19 30.98 -23.05
N ILE A 619 54.63 31.71 -24.02
CA ILE A 619 55.29 31.98 -25.31
C ILE A 619 56.57 32.80 -25.10
N VAL A 620 56.53 33.86 -24.29
CA VAL A 620 57.70 34.68 -23.95
C VAL A 620 58.77 33.83 -23.25
N LEU A 621 58.39 33.03 -22.26
CA LEU A 621 59.30 32.14 -21.54
C LEU A 621 59.94 31.11 -22.49
N SER A 622 59.15 30.55 -23.41
CA SER A 622 59.61 29.63 -24.45
C SER A 622 60.62 30.26 -25.40
N VAL A 623 60.41 31.52 -25.81
CA VAL A 623 61.36 32.28 -26.65
C VAL A 623 62.65 32.57 -25.89
N LEU A 624 62.56 32.98 -24.62
CA LEU A 624 63.73 33.23 -23.77
C LEU A 624 64.56 31.95 -23.53
N LEU A 625 63.90 30.81 -23.25
CA LEU A 625 64.56 29.51 -23.12
C LEU A 625 65.23 29.07 -24.43
N ARG A 626 64.54 29.18 -25.58
CA ARG A 626 65.14 28.89 -26.90
C ARG A 626 66.33 29.80 -27.21
N ARG A 627 66.30 31.08 -26.80
CA ARG A 627 67.41 32.02 -26.95
C ARG A 627 68.61 31.62 -26.07
N ARG A 628 68.36 31.17 -24.84
CA ARG A 628 69.39 30.67 -23.89
C ARG A 628 70.07 29.39 -24.41
N VAL A 629 69.29 28.44 -24.92
CA VAL A 629 69.81 27.19 -25.54
C VAL A 629 70.66 27.49 -26.77
N ARG A 630 70.20 28.39 -27.67
CA ARG A 630 71.00 28.80 -28.85
C ARG A 630 72.32 29.50 -28.47
N LEU A 631 72.36 30.19 -27.34
CA LEU A 631 73.59 30.79 -26.79
C LEU A 631 74.56 29.71 -26.27
N GLN A 632 74.06 28.73 -25.51
CA GLN A 632 74.89 27.60 -25.04
C GLN A 632 75.42 26.73 -26.20
N GLN A 633 74.62 26.48 -27.23
CA GLN A 633 75.05 25.75 -28.43
C GLN A 633 76.16 26.49 -29.20
N LYS A 634 76.18 27.84 -29.18
CA LYS A 634 77.27 28.62 -29.79
C LYS A 634 78.56 28.56 -28.96
N LEU A 635 78.47 28.49 -27.62
CA LEU A 635 79.66 28.28 -26.79
C LEU A 635 80.27 26.89 -27.03
N THR A 636 79.47 25.82 -26.99
CA THR A 636 80.00 24.46 -27.14
C THR A 636 80.56 24.18 -28.54
N LEU A 637 80.02 24.82 -29.60
CA LEU A 637 80.62 24.77 -30.93
C LEU A 637 81.95 25.54 -31.02
N ALA A 638 82.13 26.63 -30.27
CA ALA A 638 83.40 27.34 -30.19
C ALA A 638 84.47 26.52 -29.47
N GLU A 639 84.11 25.86 -28.35
CA GLU A 639 85.01 24.97 -27.61
C GLU A 639 85.41 23.73 -28.43
N GLN A 640 84.46 23.12 -29.16
CA GLN A 640 84.75 21.96 -30.02
C GLN A 640 85.63 22.31 -31.24
N SER A 641 85.64 23.57 -31.68
CA SER A 641 86.47 24.04 -32.79
C SER A 641 87.96 24.18 -32.42
N TYR A 642 88.28 24.28 -31.12
CA TYR A 642 89.65 24.50 -30.63
C TYR A 642 90.40 23.19 -30.27
N ALA A 643 89.68 22.07 -30.16
CA ALA A 643 90.17 20.85 -29.50
C ALA A 643 90.41 19.65 -30.45
N ARG A 644 90.56 19.85 -31.77
CA ARG A 644 90.73 18.73 -32.71
C ARG A 644 91.55 19.05 -33.97
N TRP A 645 92.83 19.36 -33.78
CA TRP A 645 93.86 19.33 -34.81
C TRP A 645 94.72 18.08 -34.60
N GLU A 646 94.62 17.06 -35.48
CA GLU A 646 95.64 16.01 -35.73
C GLU A 646 95.22 15.07 -36.91
N PRO A 647 96.13 14.30 -37.55
CA PRO A 647 95.99 13.85 -38.95
C PRO A 647 95.52 12.38 -39.16
N PRO A 648 95.24 11.96 -40.42
CA PRO A 648 94.39 10.79 -40.70
C PRO A 648 95.10 9.47 -41.08
N LYS A 649 94.41 8.33 -40.81
CA LYS A 649 94.53 6.97 -41.40
C LYS A 649 93.36 6.08 -40.88
N VAL A 650 92.90 4.97 -41.50
CA VAL A 650 92.79 4.52 -42.91
C VAL A 650 91.83 3.29 -42.94
N ARG A 651 90.85 3.21 -43.87
CA ARG A 651 90.08 2.03 -44.43
C ARG A 651 89.61 0.86 -43.48
N ARG A 652 88.49 0.14 -43.67
CA ARG A 652 87.98 -0.53 -44.91
C ARG A 652 86.61 -1.23 -44.68
N ARG A 653 85.63 -1.04 -45.60
CA ARG A 653 84.66 -2.01 -46.21
C ARG A 653 84.12 -3.28 -45.46
N SER A 654 82.78 -3.43 -45.48
CA SER A 654 81.99 -4.53 -46.16
C SER A 654 81.18 -5.61 -45.37
N THR A 655 79.91 -5.79 -45.83
CA THR A 655 79.08 -7.04 -46.02
C THR A 655 78.54 -7.95 -44.88
N SER A 656 77.20 -7.93 -44.72
CA SER A 656 76.21 -9.02 -45.05
C SER A 656 75.85 -10.21 -44.11
N LYS A 657 74.54 -10.58 -44.19
CA LYS A 657 73.83 -11.89 -43.94
C LYS A 657 73.10 -12.25 -42.60
N TYR A 658 71.77 -12.40 -42.73
CA TYR A 658 70.82 -13.48 -42.32
C TYR A 658 70.91 -14.32 -41.00
N VAL A 659 69.89 -14.15 -40.11
CA VAL A 659 68.76 -15.07 -39.75
C VAL A 659 68.97 -16.56 -39.30
N LEU A 660 68.33 -16.94 -38.16
CA LEU A 660 67.98 -18.30 -37.61
C LEU A 660 69.14 -19.25 -37.13
N ALA A 661 69.07 -20.10 -36.07
CA ALA A 661 68.09 -20.36 -34.98
C ALA A 661 68.64 -21.25 -33.81
N LEU A 662 67.96 -21.24 -32.64
CA LEU A 662 67.85 -22.32 -31.59
C LEU A 662 69.11 -22.64 -30.71
N PRO A 663 69.00 -23.30 -29.50
CA PRO A 663 67.97 -24.28 -29.07
C PRO A 663 67.46 -24.34 -27.60
N GLN A 664 66.46 -25.22 -27.42
CA GLN A 664 66.06 -26.05 -26.25
C GLN A 664 65.46 -25.50 -24.93
N ARG A 665 64.54 -26.32 -24.37
CA ARG A 665 63.66 -26.10 -23.20
C ARG A 665 64.28 -26.57 -21.87
N ALA A 666 63.77 -26.02 -20.76
CA ALA A 666 63.60 -26.72 -19.48
C ALA A 666 62.15 -26.52 -18.97
N ILE A 667 61.68 -27.39 -18.07
CA ILE A 667 60.25 -27.59 -17.73
C ILE A 667 59.99 -27.30 -16.22
N ASP A 668 58.73 -26.95 -15.90
CA ASP A 668 58.06 -26.99 -14.58
C ASP A 668 58.37 -25.94 -13.48
N LYS A 669 57.38 -25.09 -13.16
CA LYS A 669 56.34 -25.30 -12.10
C LYS A 669 55.96 -24.03 -11.28
N PHE A 670 54.67 -23.69 -11.35
CA PHE A 670 53.81 -23.04 -10.33
C PHE A 670 54.34 -21.90 -9.43
N ARG A 671 53.89 -20.66 -9.69
CA ARG A 671 53.20 -19.81 -8.69
C ARG A 671 52.46 -18.60 -9.31
N SER A 672 51.17 -18.48 -8.97
CA SER A 672 50.24 -17.32 -9.02
C SER A 672 50.57 -16.07 -9.86
N PRO A 673 49.66 -15.64 -10.76
CA PRO A 673 49.53 -14.25 -11.18
C PRO A 673 48.57 -13.48 -10.25
N LYS A 674 49.07 -12.49 -9.52
CA LYS A 674 48.27 -11.35 -9.05
C LYS A 674 48.29 -10.26 -10.12
N GLY A 675 47.16 -9.58 -10.34
CA GLY A 675 47.09 -8.40 -11.20
C GLY A 675 45.96 -8.46 -12.23
N GLY A 676 44.72 -8.42 -11.75
CA GLY A 676 43.59 -8.16 -12.63
C GLY A 676 43.58 -6.70 -13.07
N VAL A 677 43.36 -6.47 -14.36
CA VAL A 677 42.95 -5.17 -14.90
C VAL A 677 41.57 -5.39 -15.52
N GLU A 678 40.53 -5.20 -14.72
CA GLU A 678 39.17 -5.14 -15.25
C GLU A 678 38.99 -3.84 -16.03
N ALA A 679 38.66 -3.95 -17.30
CA ALA A 679 38.26 -2.80 -18.10
C ALA A 679 36.85 -2.36 -17.65
N GLN A 680 36.77 -1.28 -16.87
CA GLN A 680 35.50 -0.63 -16.54
C GLN A 680 34.83 -0.13 -17.82
N VAL A 681 33.84 -0.88 -18.30
CA VAL A 681 32.94 -0.43 -19.37
C VAL A 681 31.98 0.58 -18.76
N ALA A 682 32.15 1.86 -19.06
CA ALA A 682 31.24 2.91 -18.61
C ALA A 682 29.81 2.64 -19.14
N ALA A 683 28.87 2.38 -18.23
CA ALA A 683 27.47 2.21 -18.56
C ALA A 683 26.90 3.50 -19.16
N ARG A 684 26.20 3.40 -20.29
CA ARG A 684 25.55 4.54 -20.96
C ARG A 684 24.04 4.42 -20.78
N LEU A 685 23.42 5.52 -20.32
CA LEU A 685 21.97 5.61 -20.13
C LEU A 685 21.23 5.45 -21.47
N VAL A 686 20.19 4.61 -21.49
CA VAL A 686 19.30 4.49 -22.65
C VAL A 686 18.54 5.81 -22.79
N THR A 687 18.65 6.43 -23.97
CA THR A 687 18.03 7.72 -24.28
C THR A 687 17.25 7.55 -25.57
N ALA A 688 15.98 7.97 -25.59
CA ALA A 688 15.19 7.98 -26.81
C ALA A 688 15.79 8.97 -27.84
N PRO A 689 15.58 8.75 -29.15
CA PRO A 689 15.94 9.73 -30.16
C PRO A 689 15.30 11.10 -29.88
N GLY A 690 16.01 12.19 -30.18
CA GLY A 690 15.41 13.53 -30.14
C GLY A 690 14.39 13.68 -31.28
N LEU A 691 13.17 14.07 -30.95
CA LEU A 691 12.05 14.19 -31.89
C LEU A 691 11.61 15.65 -32.07
N PRO A 692 11.03 16.01 -33.23
CA PRO A 692 10.38 17.31 -33.42
C PRO A 692 9.17 17.50 -32.51
N HIS A 693 8.73 18.75 -32.33
CA HIS A 693 7.49 19.06 -31.63
C HIS A 693 6.29 18.36 -32.29
N GLY A 694 5.43 17.73 -31.48
CA GLY A 694 4.26 16.96 -31.96
C GLY A 694 4.55 15.50 -32.34
N PHE A 695 5.79 15.02 -32.21
CA PHE A 695 6.17 13.62 -32.46
C PHE A 695 6.47 12.86 -31.17
N PHE A 696 6.20 11.55 -31.17
CA PHE A 696 6.33 10.67 -30.01
C PHE A 696 7.29 9.50 -30.27
N SER A 697 7.99 9.07 -29.23
CA SER A 697 8.89 7.91 -29.25
C SER A 697 8.10 6.61 -29.36
N CYS A 698 6.93 6.55 -28.72
CA CYS A 698 5.93 5.52 -28.98
C CYS A 698 4.49 6.01 -28.70
N PHE A 699 3.54 5.41 -29.40
CA PHE A 699 2.11 5.42 -29.08
C PHE A 699 1.80 4.23 -28.16
N LEU A 700 0.93 4.40 -27.17
CA LEU A 700 0.49 3.32 -26.29
C LEU A 700 -1.02 3.03 -26.45
N SER A 701 -1.31 2.10 -27.36
CA SER A 701 -2.67 1.64 -27.65
C SER A 701 -3.13 0.60 -26.62
N HIS A 702 -4.34 0.76 -26.11
CA HIS A 702 -4.93 -0.11 -25.08
C HIS A 702 -6.46 0.05 -25.05
N VAL A 703 -7.15 -0.89 -24.40
CA VAL A 703 -8.60 -0.80 -24.18
C VAL A 703 -8.89 0.16 -23.03
N TRP A 704 -9.66 1.23 -23.25
CA TRP A 704 -9.96 2.22 -22.22
C TRP A 704 -10.66 1.62 -20.99
N ALA A 705 -11.67 0.76 -21.20
CA ALA A 705 -12.49 0.21 -20.12
C ALA A 705 -11.75 -0.70 -19.12
N SER A 706 -10.61 -1.30 -19.51
CA SER A 706 -9.91 -2.31 -18.71
C SER A 706 -8.38 -2.12 -18.61
N GLY A 707 -7.78 -1.35 -19.52
CA GLY A 707 -6.32 -1.18 -19.62
C GLY A 707 -5.78 0.18 -19.17
N GLN A 708 -6.62 1.17 -18.90
CA GLN A 708 -6.20 2.58 -18.73
C GLN A 708 -5.14 2.79 -17.64
N ASP A 709 -5.37 2.30 -16.43
CA ASP A 709 -4.41 2.48 -15.32
C ASP A 709 -3.09 1.74 -15.56
N GLN A 710 -3.12 0.65 -16.32
CA GLN A 710 -1.94 -0.10 -16.69
C GLN A 710 -1.13 0.61 -17.77
N ALA A 711 -1.81 1.22 -18.73
CA ALA A 711 -1.17 2.07 -19.73
C ALA A 711 -0.49 3.29 -19.08
N ARG A 712 -1.15 3.93 -18.10
CA ARG A 712 -0.57 5.03 -17.29
C ARG A 712 0.65 4.57 -16.47
N SER A 713 0.55 3.42 -15.80
CA SER A 713 1.67 2.81 -15.06
C SER A 713 2.86 2.49 -15.97
N LEU A 714 2.59 1.88 -17.13
CA LEU A 714 3.60 1.55 -18.13
C LEU A 714 4.31 2.79 -18.68
N LYS A 715 3.56 3.86 -18.97
CA LYS A 715 4.11 5.16 -19.38
C LYS A 715 5.07 5.72 -18.33
N GLY A 716 4.69 5.69 -17.05
CA GLY A 716 5.56 6.10 -15.94
C GLY A 716 6.84 5.25 -15.83
N LEU A 717 6.74 3.92 -15.97
CA LEU A 717 7.90 3.03 -15.96
C LEU A 717 8.83 3.26 -17.16
N LEU A 718 8.29 3.49 -18.36
CA LEU A 718 9.08 3.85 -19.55
C LEU A 718 9.82 5.18 -19.34
N GLN A 719 9.14 6.21 -18.83
CA GLN A 719 9.74 7.52 -18.53
C GLN A 719 10.80 7.45 -17.42
N ARG A 720 10.65 6.54 -16.45
CA ARG A 720 11.63 6.28 -15.39
C ARG A 720 12.92 5.63 -15.91
N TYR A 721 12.82 4.71 -16.88
CA TYR A 721 13.97 3.91 -17.35
C TYR A 721 14.59 4.37 -18.67
N VAL A 722 13.86 5.12 -19.51
CA VAL A 722 14.36 5.63 -20.79
C VAL A 722 14.37 7.16 -20.77
N LYS A 723 15.56 7.75 -20.81
CA LYS A 723 15.71 9.20 -20.78
C LYS A 723 15.11 9.85 -22.04
N ASN A 724 14.39 10.95 -21.85
CA ASN A 724 13.75 11.76 -22.90
C ASN A 724 12.71 11.01 -23.75
N ILE A 725 12.14 9.89 -23.29
CA ILE A 725 11.09 9.20 -24.03
C ILE A 725 9.78 10.01 -24.00
N ALA A 726 9.24 10.29 -25.18
CA ALA A 726 7.91 10.87 -25.35
C ALA A 726 6.92 9.74 -25.63
N VAL A 727 6.02 9.45 -24.69
CA VAL A 727 4.99 8.40 -24.82
C VAL A 727 3.64 9.08 -25.00
N PHE A 728 3.01 8.89 -26.17
CA PHE A 728 1.63 9.29 -26.36
C PHE A 728 0.71 8.30 -25.63
N LEU A 729 -0.16 8.82 -24.78
CA LEU A 729 -1.24 8.09 -24.15
C LEU A 729 -2.50 8.96 -24.25
N ASP A 730 -3.55 8.41 -24.83
CA ASP A 730 -4.80 9.11 -25.14
C ASP A 730 -5.35 9.95 -23.97
N VAL A 731 -5.48 9.36 -22.79
CA VAL A 731 -6.06 10.00 -21.58
C VAL A 731 -5.20 11.12 -20.99
N ASP A 732 -3.97 11.29 -21.48
CA ASP A 732 -3.08 12.38 -21.11
C ASP A 732 -2.83 13.37 -22.27
N ASN A 733 -3.12 12.99 -23.53
CA ASN A 733 -2.59 13.64 -24.73
C ASN A 733 -3.57 13.81 -25.90
N LEU A 734 -4.76 13.20 -25.86
CA LEU A 734 -5.76 13.26 -26.92
C LEU A 734 -6.72 14.44 -26.68
N GLU A 735 -6.62 15.46 -27.52
CA GLU A 735 -7.54 16.61 -27.52
C GLU A 735 -8.82 16.34 -28.33
N ASP A 736 -8.71 15.52 -29.38
CA ASP A 736 -9.81 15.17 -30.29
C ASP A 736 -9.64 13.73 -30.81
N LEU A 737 -10.69 12.93 -30.67
CA LEU A 737 -10.78 11.56 -31.17
C LEU A 737 -10.62 11.45 -32.69
N ALA A 738 -10.98 12.49 -33.46
CA ALA A 738 -10.83 12.51 -34.92
C ALA A 738 -9.37 12.63 -35.40
N ARG A 739 -8.40 12.75 -34.47
CA ARG A 739 -6.96 12.88 -34.75
C ARG A 739 -6.15 11.65 -34.34
N LEU A 740 -6.81 10.57 -33.95
CA LEU A 740 -6.16 9.36 -33.41
C LEU A 740 -5.11 8.77 -34.38
N GLU A 741 -5.44 8.70 -35.66
CA GLU A 741 -4.54 8.24 -36.73
C GLU A 741 -3.36 9.20 -36.97
N GLU A 742 -3.55 10.51 -36.77
CA GLU A 742 -2.48 11.51 -36.84
C GLU A 742 -1.43 11.25 -35.75
N TYR A 743 -1.86 11.00 -34.50
CA TYR A 743 -0.96 10.72 -33.38
C TYR A 743 -0.24 9.37 -33.53
N VAL A 744 -0.91 8.34 -34.05
CA VAL A 744 -0.25 7.07 -34.44
C VAL A 744 0.78 7.32 -35.54
N SER A 745 0.45 8.13 -36.55
CA SER A 745 1.38 8.48 -37.62
C SER A 745 2.57 9.30 -37.11
N ASN A 746 2.38 10.19 -36.13
CA ASN A 746 3.45 10.98 -35.51
C ASN A 746 4.26 10.20 -34.46
N SER A 747 4.02 8.91 -34.30
CA SER A 747 4.73 8.04 -33.35
C SER A 747 5.78 7.15 -34.03
N SER A 748 6.95 7.01 -33.39
CA SER A 748 8.10 6.26 -33.94
C SER A 748 7.95 4.74 -33.82
N ALA A 749 7.07 4.28 -32.92
CA ALA A 749 6.66 2.89 -32.72
C ALA A 749 5.27 2.88 -32.06
N VAL A 750 4.58 1.73 -32.08
CA VAL A 750 3.27 1.55 -31.45
C VAL A 750 3.35 0.35 -30.51
N ILE A 751 3.11 0.58 -29.22
CA ILE A 751 2.94 -0.47 -28.22
C ILE A 751 1.45 -0.79 -28.18
N VAL A 752 1.12 -2.06 -28.36
CA VAL A 752 -0.25 -2.58 -28.35
C VAL A 752 -0.41 -3.43 -27.09
N PHE A 753 -1.17 -2.93 -26.11
CA PHE A 753 -1.41 -3.63 -24.85
C PHE A 753 -2.63 -4.55 -24.98
N LEU A 754 -2.36 -5.83 -25.22
CA LEU A 754 -3.37 -6.85 -25.47
C LEU A 754 -4.02 -7.30 -24.15
N THR A 755 -5.33 -7.09 -24.07
CA THR A 755 -6.22 -7.43 -22.95
C THR A 755 -7.52 -8.05 -23.48
N GLY A 756 -8.15 -8.87 -22.66
CA GLY A 756 -9.40 -9.58 -22.92
C GLY A 756 -10.11 -10.00 -21.62
N HIS A 757 -11.06 -10.92 -21.70
CA HIS A 757 -11.70 -11.53 -20.53
C HIS A 757 -12.11 -12.97 -20.84
N VAL A 758 -12.67 -13.65 -19.85
CA VAL A 758 -13.44 -14.87 -20.03
C VAL A 758 -14.92 -14.49 -19.87
N ASP A 759 -15.77 -14.87 -20.83
CA ASP A 759 -17.21 -14.59 -20.78
C ASP A 759 -17.97 -15.56 -19.85
N ASP A 760 -19.28 -15.33 -19.69
CA ASP A 760 -20.15 -16.11 -18.80
C ASP A 760 -20.22 -17.60 -19.19
N GLU A 761 -19.97 -17.91 -20.47
CA GLU A 761 -19.85 -19.28 -21.00
C GLU A 761 -18.47 -19.93 -20.75
N GLY A 762 -17.51 -19.21 -20.15
CA GLY A 762 -16.16 -19.70 -19.89
C GLY A 762 -15.21 -19.61 -21.08
N VAL A 763 -15.57 -18.85 -22.13
CA VAL A 763 -14.76 -18.70 -23.36
C VAL A 763 -13.86 -17.47 -23.23
N ALA A 764 -12.57 -17.63 -23.53
CA ALA A 764 -11.64 -16.51 -23.56
C ALA A 764 -11.87 -15.65 -24.81
N VAL A 765 -12.08 -14.34 -24.62
CA VAL A 765 -12.34 -13.37 -25.68
C VAL A 765 -11.38 -12.18 -25.62
N SER A 766 -10.99 -11.64 -26.79
CA SER A 766 -10.14 -10.46 -26.87
C SER A 766 -10.95 -9.17 -26.83
N ASP A 767 -10.67 -8.30 -25.86
CA ASP A 767 -11.27 -6.96 -25.79
C ASP A 767 -10.56 -5.98 -26.70
N TYR A 768 -9.23 -6.09 -26.79
CA TYR A 768 -8.45 -5.26 -27.71
C TYR A 768 -8.98 -5.37 -29.16
N MET A 769 -9.26 -6.58 -29.64
CA MET A 769 -9.79 -6.80 -31.00
C MET A 769 -11.30 -6.54 -31.12
N LYS A 770 -12.05 -6.41 -30.01
CA LYS A 770 -13.46 -5.92 -30.00
C LYS A 770 -13.53 -4.39 -30.07
N SER A 771 -12.51 -3.67 -29.58
CA SER A 771 -12.51 -2.22 -29.49
C SER A 771 -12.29 -1.55 -30.85
N ASN A 772 -13.31 -0.84 -31.35
CA ASN A 772 -13.23 -0.10 -32.62
C ASN A 772 -12.06 0.91 -32.64
N ASN A 773 -11.83 1.64 -31.55
CA ASN A 773 -10.74 2.62 -31.46
C ASN A 773 -9.36 1.94 -31.55
N CYS A 774 -9.16 0.83 -30.83
CA CYS A 774 -7.90 0.07 -30.88
C CYS A 774 -7.65 -0.55 -32.27
N LEU A 775 -8.70 -0.93 -32.99
CA LEU A 775 -8.61 -1.38 -34.38
C LEU A 775 -8.30 -0.23 -35.36
N VAL A 776 -8.80 1.00 -35.12
CA VAL A 776 -8.42 2.19 -35.89
C VAL A 776 -6.94 2.51 -35.69
N GLU A 777 -6.46 2.52 -34.45
CA GLU A 777 -5.05 2.74 -34.11
C GLU A 777 -4.14 1.69 -34.76
N LEU A 778 -4.50 0.41 -34.68
CA LEU A 778 -3.72 -0.67 -35.28
C LEU A 778 -3.74 -0.64 -36.81
N ARG A 779 -4.85 -0.19 -37.44
CA ARG A 779 -4.91 0.08 -38.89
C ARG A 779 -4.03 1.25 -39.30
N ALA A 780 -4.03 2.35 -38.54
CA ALA A 780 -3.16 3.48 -38.78
C ALA A 780 -1.67 3.08 -38.65
N ALA A 781 -1.34 2.26 -37.64
CA ALA A 781 0.01 1.73 -37.45
C ALA A 781 0.46 0.88 -38.66
N ALA A 782 -0.40 -0.04 -39.13
CA ALA A 782 -0.14 -0.86 -40.31
C ALA A 782 -0.02 -0.03 -41.61
N ALA A 783 -0.95 0.90 -41.84
CA ALA A 783 -0.99 1.75 -43.04
C ALA A 783 0.22 2.70 -43.14
N HIS A 784 0.71 3.22 -42.01
CA HIS A 784 1.90 4.06 -41.95
C HIS A 784 3.21 3.28 -41.70
N ALA A 785 3.17 1.94 -41.77
CA ALA A 785 4.31 1.04 -41.54
C ALA A 785 5.07 1.34 -40.23
N ARG A 786 4.34 1.71 -39.17
CA ARG A 786 4.91 1.96 -37.83
C ARG A 786 5.26 0.61 -37.17
N PRO A 787 6.45 0.45 -36.57
CA PRO A 787 6.80 -0.76 -35.85
C PRO A 787 5.82 -1.03 -34.70
N VAL A 788 5.11 -2.15 -34.75
CA VAL A 788 4.20 -2.61 -33.69
C VAL A 788 4.96 -3.53 -32.73
N ILE A 789 4.75 -3.35 -31.43
CA ILE A 789 5.24 -4.24 -30.36
C ILE A 789 4.03 -4.68 -29.55
N LEU A 790 3.79 -5.99 -29.46
CA LEU A 790 2.67 -6.54 -28.70
C LEU A 790 3.10 -6.74 -27.25
N LEU A 791 2.38 -6.15 -26.31
CA LEU A 791 2.55 -6.34 -24.87
C LEU A 791 1.35 -7.12 -24.35
N LEU A 792 1.55 -8.39 -24.01
CA LEU A 792 0.48 -9.34 -23.70
C LEU A 792 0.25 -9.44 -22.19
N GLU A 793 -0.92 -9.07 -21.70
CA GLU A 793 -1.30 -9.33 -20.30
C GLU A 793 -1.29 -10.84 -20.01
N THR A 794 -0.76 -11.23 -18.86
CA THR A 794 -0.60 -12.65 -18.47
C THR A 794 -1.40 -13.05 -17.23
N ASP A 795 -2.00 -12.07 -16.55
CA ASP A 795 -2.86 -12.27 -15.38
C ASP A 795 -4.34 -12.26 -15.79
N PRO A 796 -5.05 -13.41 -15.73
CA PRO A 796 -6.46 -13.49 -16.09
C PRO A 796 -7.36 -12.52 -15.31
N THR A 797 -7.03 -12.22 -14.05
CA THR A 797 -7.81 -11.30 -13.20
C THR A 797 -7.75 -9.84 -13.67
N HIS A 798 -6.80 -9.53 -14.55
CA HIS A 798 -6.63 -8.22 -15.17
C HIS A 798 -6.72 -8.28 -16.70
N GLY A 799 -7.34 -9.34 -17.23
CA GLY A 799 -7.63 -9.51 -18.64
C GLY A 799 -6.57 -10.23 -19.47
N GLY A 800 -5.75 -11.06 -18.84
CA GLY A 800 -4.81 -11.95 -19.53
C GLY A 800 -5.51 -13.13 -20.21
N VAL A 801 -5.56 -13.12 -21.54
CA VAL A 801 -6.00 -14.24 -22.38
C VAL A 801 -4.86 -14.70 -23.30
N SER A 802 -5.04 -15.80 -24.04
CA SER A 802 -3.96 -16.34 -24.87
C SER A 802 -3.70 -15.45 -26.11
N LEU A 803 -2.46 -15.46 -26.61
CA LEU A 803 -2.14 -14.83 -27.91
C LEU A 803 -2.96 -15.45 -29.05
N GLU A 804 -3.29 -16.75 -28.95
CA GLU A 804 -4.15 -17.44 -29.93
C GLU A 804 -5.56 -16.85 -29.93
N THR A 805 -6.13 -16.52 -28.76
CA THR A 805 -7.41 -15.81 -28.62
C THR A 805 -7.37 -14.44 -29.30
N HIS A 806 -6.33 -13.65 -29.05
CA HIS A 806 -6.15 -12.35 -29.73
C HIS A 806 -5.98 -12.50 -31.25
N THR A 807 -5.25 -13.54 -31.69
CA THR A 807 -4.99 -13.81 -33.11
C THR A 807 -6.25 -14.29 -33.83
N ALA A 808 -7.06 -15.14 -33.21
CA ALA A 808 -8.31 -15.64 -33.77
C ALA A 808 -9.39 -14.55 -33.86
N ALA A 809 -9.40 -13.60 -32.93
CA ALA A 809 -10.27 -12.42 -32.97
C ALA A 809 -9.73 -11.29 -33.88
N CYS A 810 -8.50 -11.39 -34.39
CA CYS A 810 -7.88 -10.33 -35.19
C CYS A 810 -8.50 -10.25 -36.60
N PRO A 811 -8.91 -9.06 -37.07
CA PRO A 811 -9.33 -8.86 -38.46
C PRO A 811 -8.26 -9.29 -39.47
N ALA A 812 -8.68 -9.89 -40.59
CA ALA A 812 -7.78 -10.49 -41.58
C ALA A 812 -6.83 -9.48 -42.26
N ASP A 813 -7.22 -8.20 -42.32
CA ASP A 813 -6.40 -7.09 -42.79
C ASP A 813 -5.24 -6.74 -41.84
N LEU A 814 -5.42 -6.98 -40.54
CA LEU A 814 -4.44 -6.68 -39.48
C LEU A 814 -3.59 -7.87 -39.08
N LEU A 815 -4.06 -9.09 -39.35
CA LEU A 815 -3.40 -10.34 -38.97
C LEU A 815 -1.90 -10.42 -39.38
N PRO A 816 -1.45 -9.94 -40.56
CA PRO A 816 -0.02 -9.93 -40.91
C PRO A 816 0.82 -9.01 -40.00
N THR A 817 0.24 -7.89 -39.54
CA THR A 817 0.90 -6.94 -38.63
C THR A 817 1.02 -7.53 -37.23
N VAL A 818 -0.04 -8.18 -36.74
CA VAL A 818 -0.06 -8.83 -35.41
C VAL A 818 0.89 -10.04 -35.39
N LEU A 819 0.84 -10.92 -36.38
CA LEU A 819 1.72 -12.10 -36.45
C LEU A 819 3.19 -11.75 -36.73
N GLY A 820 3.46 -10.60 -37.34
CA GLY A 820 4.82 -10.11 -37.61
C GLY A 820 5.47 -9.33 -36.45
N ALA A 821 4.70 -8.96 -35.42
CA ALA A 821 5.17 -8.12 -34.32
C ALA A 821 5.83 -8.93 -33.19
N PRO A 822 6.91 -8.42 -32.56
CA PRO A 822 7.47 -9.05 -31.37
C PRO A 822 6.49 -8.99 -30.20
N VAL A 823 6.34 -10.12 -29.50
CA VAL A 823 5.49 -10.26 -28.31
C VAL A 823 6.33 -10.21 -27.04
N VAL A 824 5.95 -9.35 -26.10
CA VAL A 824 6.50 -9.27 -24.75
C VAL A 824 5.42 -9.68 -23.75
N PRO A 825 5.59 -10.75 -22.97
CA PRO A 825 4.70 -11.07 -21.86
C PRO A 825 4.78 -9.98 -20.78
N TRP A 826 3.64 -9.46 -20.34
CA TRP A 826 3.52 -8.51 -19.24
C TRP A 826 3.15 -9.24 -17.96
N HIS A 827 4.04 -9.20 -16.98
CA HIS A 827 3.80 -9.77 -15.65
C HIS A 827 3.70 -8.65 -14.61
N ARG A 828 2.81 -8.82 -13.62
CA ARG A 828 2.52 -7.83 -12.59
C ARG A 828 3.39 -7.95 -11.34
N LEU A 829 3.97 -9.13 -11.10
CA LEU A 829 4.94 -9.36 -10.02
C LEU A 829 6.25 -8.67 -10.35
N LYS A 830 6.75 -7.83 -9.42
CA LYS A 830 7.87 -6.89 -9.63
C LYS A 830 9.07 -7.50 -10.36
N ASP A 831 9.59 -8.63 -9.89
CA ASP A 831 10.79 -9.26 -10.48
C ASP A 831 10.59 -9.69 -11.94
N PHE A 832 9.39 -10.16 -12.29
CA PHE A 832 9.04 -10.50 -13.67
C PHE A 832 8.68 -9.26 -14.49
N GLN A 833 8.05 -8.25 -13.88
CA GLN A 833 7.71 -6.97 -14.50
C GLN A 833 8.97 -6.22 -14.96
N ILE A 834 10.04 -6.18 -14.14
CA ILE A 834 11.33 -5.58 -14.53
C ILE A 834 11.93 -6.33 -15.74
N CYS A 835 11.78 -7.65 -15.81
CA CYS A 835 12.20 -8.42 -16.97
C CYS A 835 11.35 -8.10 -18.23
N SER A 836 10.04 -7.95 -18.08
CA SER A 836 9.12 -7.50 -19.16
C SER A 836 9.48 -6.09 -19.65
N MET A 837 9.75 -5.15 -18.74
CA MET A 837 10.22 -3.80 -19.07
C MET A 837 11.54 -3.82 -19.85
N LEU A 838 12.49 -4.69 -19.46
CA LEU A 838 13.75 -4.83 -20.16
C LEU A 838 13.54 -5.35 -21.59
N LEU A 839 12.69 -6.36 -21.77
CA LEU A 839 12.33 -6.87 -23.10
C LEU A 839 11.62 -5.80 -23.94
N LEU A 840 10.68 -5.05 -23.36
CA LEU A 840 9.97 -3.97 -24.06
C LEU A 840 10.91 -2.85 -24.50
N ILE A 841 11.80 -2.38 -23.62
CA ILE A 841 12.80 -1.35 -23.95
C ILE A 841 13.77 -1.88 -25.02
N GLN A 842 14.14 -3.16 -24.97
CA GLN A 842 14.95 -3.79 -26.02
C GLN A 842 14.24 -3.77 -27.39
N GLN A 843 12.94 -4.03 -27.45
CA GLN A 843 12.16 -3.92 -28.69
C GLN A 843 12.04 -2.47 -29.17
N LEU A 844 11.78 -1.50 -28.28
CA LEU A 844 11.71 -0.08 -28.62
C LEU A 844 13.03 0.46 -29.18
N VAL A 845 14.16 0.18 -28.52
CA VAL A 845 15.50 0.59 -28.98
C VAL A 845 15.83 -0.02 -30.36
N THR A 846 15.36 -1.24 -30.62
CA THR A 846 15.48 -1.90 -31.94
C THR A 846 14.58 -1.23 -32.97
N ALA A 847 13.31 -0.95 -32.65
CA ALA A 847 12.35 -0.27 -33.52
C ALA A 847 12.78 1.14 -33.91
N TRP A 848 13.43 1.88 -33.00
CA TRP A 848 14.01 3.20 -33.27
C TRP A 848 15.29 3.17 -34.12
N GLY A 849 15.85 1.98 -34.42
CA GLY A 849 17.14 1.85 -35.10
C GLY A 849 18.30 2.49 -34.32
N ALA A 850 18.20 2.55 -32.99
CA ALA A 850 19.11 3.35 -32.17
C ALA A 850 20.53 2.72 -32.12
N PRO A 851 21.62 3.53 -32.20
CA PRO A 851 22.99 3.01 -32.16
C PRO A 851 23.29 2.26 -30.86
N GLY A 852 23.57 0.97 -30.97
CA GLY A 852 23.79 0.09 -29.81
C GLY A 852 22.58 -0.77 -29.42
N ALA A 853 21.56 -0.92 -30.28
CA ALA A 853 20.46 -1.86 -30.06
C ALA A 853 20.91 -3.33 -29.87
N ASP A 854 22.11 -3.68 -30.37
CA ASP A 854 22.78 -4.98 -30.16
C ASP A 854 23.37 -5.15 -28.76
N ARG A 855 23.46 -4.08 -27.96
CA ARG A 855 24.08 -4.09 -26.64
C ARG A 855 23.10 -4.59 -25.58
N THR A 856 23.63 -5.28 -24.57
CA THR A 856 22.86 -5.69 -23.40
C THR A 856 22.29 -4.48 -22.67
N ILE A 857 20.97 -4.41 -22.54
CA ILE A 857 20.27 -3.44 -21.70
C ILE A 857 20.23 -3.95 -20.25
N PHE A 858 20.33 -3.00 -19.32
CA PHE A 858 20.34 -3.18 -17.88
C PHE A 858 19.30 -2.24 -17.26
N ILE A 859 18.46 -2.74 -16.35
CA ILE A 859 17.54 -1.93 -15.56
C ILE A 859 18.02 -1.96 -14.10
N PRO A 860 18.14 -0.83 -13.39
CA PRO A 860 18.34 -0.83 -11.95
C PRO A 860 17.21 -1.61 -11.27
N GLU A 861 17.53 -2.48 -10.31
CA GLU A 861 16.60 -3.45 -9.70
C GLU A 861 16.37 -4.77 -10.50
N ASP A 862 17.08 -5.02 -11.62
CA ASP A 862 17.12 -6.35 -12.26
C ASP A 862 17.75 -7.40 -11.31
N ARG A 863 16.92 -8.25 -10.68
CA ARG A 863 17.35 -9.27 -9.68
C ARG A 863 18.47 -10.18 -10.18
N LEU A 864 18.56 -10.45 -11.48
CA LEU A 864 19.64 -11.26 -12.06
C LEU A 864 21.02 -10.60 -11.94
N ARG A 865 21.08 -9.32 -11.58
CA ARG A 865 22.30 -8.50 -11.51
C ARG A 865 22.46 -7.70 -10.23
N SER A 866 21.37 -7.20 -9.65
CA SER A 866 21.40 -6.38 -8.43
C SER A 866 21.70 -7.19 -7.17
N SER A 867 21.35 -8.48 -7.17
CA SER A 867 21.40 -9.34 -5.99
C SER A 867 22.44 -10.46 -6.18
N PRO A 868 23.48 -10.57 -5.33
CA PRO A 868 24.45 -11.67 -5.41
C PRO A 868 23.75 -13.01 -5.18
N LEU A 869 24.22 -14.07 -5.85
CA LEU A 869 23.71 -15.43 -5.63
C LEU A 869 23.74 -15.78 -4.13
N PRO A 870 22.72 -16.49 -3.61
CA PRO A 870 22.73 -16.98 -2.23
C PRO A 870 23.94 -17.89 -2.01
N GLN A 871 24.38 -18.02 -0.75
CA GLN A 871 25.56 -18.85 -0.45
C GLN A 871 25.22 -20.33 -0.20
N LEU A 872 23.94 -20.67 -0.03
CA LEU A 872 23.39 -22.02 0.18
C LEU A 872 24.19 -22.87 1.19
N GLN A 873 24.66 -22.24 2.27
CA GLN A 873 25.52 -22.90 3.25
C GLN A 873 24.73 -23.87 4.14
N THR A 874 24.70 -25.15 3.77
CA THR A 874 24.10 -26.23 4.57
C THR A 874 25.14 -27.20 5.13
N LYS A 875 24.84 -27.74 6.33
CA LYS A 875 25.56 -28.89 6.92
C LYS A 875 25.07 -30.24 6.39
N ARG A 876 23.95 -30.26 5.66
CA ARG A 876 23.35 -31.48 5.08
C ARG A 876 24.12 -31.92 3.83
N CYS A 877 24.09 -33.22 3.53
CA CYS A 877 24.79 -33.80 2.38
C CYS A 877 24.29 -33.21 1.05
N TYR A 878 22.98 -32.97 0.94
CA TYR A 878 22.32 -32.43 -0.25
C TYR A 878 21.54 -31.16 0.08
N HIS A 879 21.42 -30.26 -0.90
CA HIS A 879 20.56 -29.08 -0.80
C HIS A 879 19.13 -29.43 -1.23
N LEU A 880 18.99 -30.23 -2.30
CA LEU A 880 17.71 -30.46 -2.95
C LEU A 880 17.49 -31.93 -3.31
N TYR A 881 16.38 -32.50 -2.83
CA TYR A 881 15.85 -33.79 -3.27
C TYR A 881 14.87 -33.54 -4.41
N HIS A 882 14.85 -34.37 -5.44
CA HIS A 882 13.80 -34.36 -6.46
C HIS A 882 13.31 -35.78 -6.75
N SER A 883 12.01 -36.00 -6.67
CA SER A 883 11.42 -37.32 -6.88
C SER A 883 11.55 -37.78 -8.34
N ALA A 884 11.90 -39.06 -8.55
CA ALA A 884 11.76 -39.71 -9.86
C ALA A 884 10.28 -39.88 -10.28
N SER A 885 9.37 -39.86 -9.30
CA SER A 885 7.92 -39.90 -9.49
C SER A 885 7.30 -38.52 -9.78
N ASN A 886 8.09 -37.44 -9.74
CA ASN A 886 7.67 -36.10 -10.17
C ASN A 886 8.39 -35.71 -11.48
N PRO A 887 7.76 -35.92 -12.66
CA PRO A 887 8.37 -35.60 -13.95
C PRO A 887 8.84 -34.14 -14.01
N CYS A 888 9.87 -33.90 -14.82
CA CYS A 888 10.52 -32.59 -15.00
C CYS A 888 11.22 -31.99 -13.76
N ALA A 889 10.97 -32.43 -12.52
CA ALA A 889 11.66 -31.93 -11.34
C ALA A 889 13.19 -32.08 -11.44
N ALA A 890 13.68 -33.21 -11.97
CA ALA A 890 15.10 -33.44 -12.24
C ALA A 890 15.71 -32.43 -13.24
N ALA A 891 14.93 -31.95 -14.23
CA ALA A 891 15.38 -30.95 -15.19
C ALA A 891 15.47 -29.56 -14.54
N ILE A 892 14.47 -29.19 -13.73
CA ILE A 892 14.52 -27.94 -12.94
C ILE A 892 15.70 -27.97 -11.95
N ALA A 893 15.98 -29.11 -11.32
CA ALA A 893 17.14 -29.27 -10.44
C ALA A 893 18.49 -29.07 -11.17
N ALA A 894 18.61 -29.58 -12.40
CA ALA A 894 19.80 -29.36 -13.24
C ALA A 894 19.93 -27.90 -13.71
N ASP A 895 18.82 -27.24 -14.04
CA ASP A 895 18.81 -25.82 -14.42
C ASP A 895 19.19 -24.90 -13.24
N LEU A 896 18.74 -25.23 -12.02
CA LEU A 896 19.15 -24.56 -10.79
C LEU A 896 20.66 -24.75 -10.54
N GLU A 897 21.20 -25.96 -10.75
CA GLU A 897 22.64 -26.22 -10.63
C GLU A 897 23.45 -25.42 -11.66
N ALA A 898 23.01 -25.39 -12.92
CA ALA A 898 23.63 -24.62 -13.98
C ALA A 898 23.62 -23.10 -13.71
N GLN A 899 22.56 -22.56 -13.11
CA GLN A 899 22.50 -21.15 -12.71
C GLN A 899 23.36 -20.85 -11.47
N PHE A 900 23.61 -21.83 -10.60
CA PHE A 900 24.36 -21.66 -9.34
C PHE A 900 25.89 -21.72 -9.48
N VAL A 901 26.44 -21.73 -10.70
CA VAL A 901 27.89 -21.82 -10.92
C VAL A 901 28.61 -20.53 -10.49
N SER A 902 29.17 -20.56 -9.27
CA SER A 902 30.00 -19.49 -8.69
C SER A 902 31.45 -19.98 -8.49
N PRO A 903 32.48 -19.20 -8.85
CA PRO A 903 33.89 -19.65 -8.80
C PRO A 903 34.44 -19.93 -7.38
N ASN A 904 33.68 -19.63 -6.32
CA ASN A 904 34.08 -19.77 -4.92
C ASN A 904 33.28 -20.81 -4.11
N HIS A 905 32.36 -21.56 -4.73
CA HIS A 905 31.49 -22.51 -4.01
C HIS A 905 31.58 -23.93 -4.60
N SER A 906 31.38 -24.94 -3.75
CA SER A 906 30.98 -26.26 -4.24
C SER A 906 29.51 -26.18 -4.67
N GLY A 907 29.22 -26.61 -5.90
CA GLY A 907 27.94 -26.37 -6.57
C GLY A 907 26.71 -26.97 -5.88
N LEU A 908 25.53 -26.75 -6.48
CA LEU A 908 24.25 -27.19 -5.94
C LEU A 908 24.16 -28.72 -5.94
N ARG A 909 24.52 -29.34 -4.80
CA ARG A 909 24.36 -30.79 -4.58
C ARG A 909 22.87 -31.19 -4.54
N THR A 910 22.44 -31.98 -5.51
CA THR A 910 21.07 -32.53 -5.63
C THR A 910 21.06 -34.07 -5.52
N THR A 911 19.90 -34.69 -5.30
CA THR A 911 19.76 -36.16 -5.29
C THR A 911 18.32 -36.61 -5.61
N ALA A 912 18.18 -37.81 -6.15
CA ALA A 912 16.89 -38.47 -6.41
C ALA A 912 16.64 -39.72 -5.55
N GLU A 913 17.65 -40.19 -4.80
CA GLU A 913 17.58 -41.45 -4.06
C GLU A 913 16.67 -41.31 -2.82
N PRO A 914 15.55 -42.08 -2.71
CA PRO A 914 14.58 -41.90 -1.61
C PRO A 914 15.19 -42.10 -0.21
N GLU A 915 16.29 -42.85 -0.09
CA GLU A 915 17.00 -43.01 1.18
C GLU A 915 17.60 -41.71 1.73
N HIS A 916 17.77 -40.68 0.89
CA HIS A 916 18.22 -39.33 1.27
C HIS A 916 17.09 -38.37 1.68
N LEU A 917 15.82 -38.81 1.72
CA LEU A 917 14.69 -38.01 2.24
C LEU A 917 14.71 -37.80 3.77
N ARG A 918 15.66 -38.44 4.47
CA ARG A 918 15.84 -38.31 5.93
C ARG A 918 16.23 -36.88 6.30
N HIS A 919 15.72 -36.40 7.44
CA HIS A 919 15.86 -35.02 7.93
C HIS A 919 17.32 -34.50 8.05
N ASP A 920 18.30 -35.39 8.17
CA ASP A 920 19.73 -35.09 8.25
C ASP A 920 20.43 -35.00 6.87
N ALA A 921 19.88 -35.63 5.83
CA ALA A 921 20.56 -35.82 4.55
C ALA A 921 20.31 -34.69 3.53
N CYS A 922 19.09 -34.14 3.44
CA CYS A 922 18.72 -33.15 2.41
C CYS A 922 18.03 -31.90 2.97
N ALA A 923 18.30 -30.70 2.43
CA ALA A 923 17.73 -29.44 2.95
C ALA A 923 16.27 -29.19 2.53
N ALA A 924 15.92 -29.45 1.28
CA ALA A 924 14.58 -29.24 0.75
C ALA A 924 14.16 -30.33 -0.25
N PHE A 925 12.85 -30.47 -0.46
CA PHE A 925 12.23 -31.30 -1.50
C PHE A 925 11.74 -30.39 -2.63
N LEU A 926 12.24 -30.56 -3.86
CA LEU A 926 11.71 -29.89 -5.05
C LEU A 926 10.42 -30.57 -5.51
N LEU A 927 9.31 -29.85 -5.44
CA LEU A 927 8.03 -30.29 -5.99
C LEU A 927 7.67 -29.40 -7.18
N TYR A 928 7.67 -30.01 -8.37
CA TYR A 928 7.24 -29.43 -9.62
C TYR A 928 5.74 -29.67 -9.83
N LEU A 929 4.97 -28.60 -9.99
CA LEU A 929 3.51 -28.59 -10.04
C LEU A 929 3.01 -28.34 -11.47
N ASN A 930 2.41 -29.36 -12.08
CA ASN A 930 1.71 -29.29 -13.37
C ASN A 930 0.56 -30.34 -13.41
N ALA A 931 -0.09 -30.52 -14.57
CA ALA A 931 -1.19 -31.48 -14.71
C ALA A 931 -0.83 -32.96 -14.49
N GLU A 932 0.46 -33.32 -14.44
CA GLU A 932 0.90 -34.69 -14.19
C GLU A 932 1.27 -34.96 -12.72
N THR A 933 1.45 -33.93 -11.89
CA THR A 933 1.99 -34.09 -10.53
C THR A 933 1.15 -35.01 -9.65
N PHE A 934 -0.17 -34.83 -9.68
CA PHE A 934 -1.13 -35.68 -8.94
C PHE A 934 -2.12 -36.40 -9.88
N ALA A 935 -1.73 -36.62 -11.14
CA ALA A 935 -2.55 -37.39 -12.07
C ALA A 935 -2.71 -38.85 -11.57
N PRO A 936 -3.93 -39.40 -11.48
CA PRO A 936 -4.16 -40.71 -10.86
C PRO A 936 -3.31 -41.86 -11.42
N GLY A 937 -2.69 -42.62 -10.52
CA GLY A 937 -1.92 -43.84 -10.81
C GLY A 937 -0.69 -43.99 -9.92
N ALA A 938 -0.03 -45.15 -10.01
CA ALA A 938 1.07 -45.57 -9.13
C ALA A 938 2.22 -44.55 -8.97
N ARG A 939 2.43 -43.69 -9.97
CA ARG A 939 3.41 -42.59 -9.91
C ARG A 939 3.00 -41.53 -8.88
N ALA A 940 1.73 -41.09 -8.89
CA ALA A 940 1.21 -40.15 -7.91
C ALA A 940 1.19 -40.78 -6.51
N ASP A 941 0.76 -42.04 -6.38
CA ASP A 941 0.76 -42.75 -5.09
C ASP A 941 2.17 -42.82 -4.46
N THR A 942 3.20 -43.04 -5.30
CA THR A 942 4.61 -43.03 -4.87
C THR A 942 5.07 -41.63 -4.48
N LEU A 943 4.77 -40.61 -5.28
CA LEU A 943 5.12 -39.21 -4.99
C LEU A 943 4.45 -38.71 -3.70
N VAL A 944 3.19 -39.08 -3.47
CA VAL A 944 2.45 -38.75 -2.24
C VAL A 944 3.12 -39.37 -1.03
N SER A 945 3.47 -40.66 -1.10
CA SER A 945 4.19 -41.36 -0.03
C SER A 945 5.55 -40.69 0.30
N GLU A 946 6.28 -40.24 -0.73
CA GLU A 946 7.55 -39.51 -0.56
C GLU A 946 7.36 -38.10 0.03
N LEU A 947 6.29 -37.38 -0.36
CA LEU A 947 5.94 -36.06 0.17
C LEU A 947 5.45 -36.13 1.62
N GLU A 948 4.64 -37.13 1.98
CA GLU A 948 4.22 -37.38 3.36
C GLU A 948 5.43 -37.68 4.24
N ALA A 949 6.32 -38.57 3.81
CA ALA A 949 7.58 -38.85 4.50
C ALA A 949 8.49 -37.61 4.65
N ALA A 950 8.54 -36.74 3.63
CA ALA A 950 9.29 -35.48 3.68
C ALA A 950 8.70 -34.50 4.71
N LEU A 951 7.37 -34.36 4.74
CA LEU A 951 6.65 -33.47 5.67
C LEU A 951 6.74 -34.00 7.12
N GLU A 952 6.58 -35.29 7.34
CA GLU A 952 6.80 -35.94 8.66
C GLU A 952 8.25 -35.74 9.16
N ALA A 953 9.23 -35.84 8.25
CA ALA A 953 10.63 -35.57 8.55
C ALA A 953 10.94 -34.08 8.78
N GLY A 954 10.01 -33.15 8.53
CA GLY A 954 10.25 -31.71 8.62
C GLY A 954 11.14 -31.15 7.51
N THR A 955 11.25 -31.85 6.38
CA THR A 955 11.93 -31.38 5.16
C THR A 955 11.04 -30.33 4.49
N GLY A 956 11.59 -29.14 4.24
CA GLY A 956 10.82 -28.06 3.61
C GLY A 956 10.60 -28.29 2.12
N LEU A 957 9.42 -27.93 1.62
CA LEU A 957 9.10 -28.04 0.20
C LEU A 957 9.51 -26.77 -0.55
N LEU A 958 10.28 -26.93 -1.63
CA LEU A 958 10.57 -25.92 -2.63
C LEU A 958 9.60 -26.13 -3.79
N LEU A 959 8.61 -25.24 -3.91
CA LEU A 959 7.50 -25.39 -4.84
C LEU A 959 7.75 -24.62 -6.14
N ALA A 960 7.72 -25.32 -7.27
CA ALA A 960 7.89 -24.73 -8.60
C ALA A 960 6.63 -24.98 -9.46
N HIS A 961 5.91 -23.92 -9.83
CA HIS A 961 4.63 -24.00 -10.55
C HIS A 961 4.83 -23.75 -12.04
N GLU A 962 4.50 -24.73 -12.88
CA GLU A 962 4.60 -24.58 -14.33
C GLU A 962 3.58 -23.56 -14.88
N ARG A 963 4.08 -22.54 -15.58
CA ARG A 963 3.27 -21.52 -16.28
C ARG A 963 3.59 -21.41 -17.77
N ARG A 964 4.62 -22.10 -18.28
CA ARG A 964 5.05 -22.09 -19.69
C ARG A 964 3.97 -22.68 -20.61
N ASP A 965 3.71 -22.02 -21.74
CA ASP A 965 2.79 -22.51 -22.77
C ASP A 965 3.27 -23.85 -23.36
N GLY A 966 2.34 -24.81 -23.53
CA GLY A 966 2.63 -26.15 -24.05
C GLY A 966 3.11 -27.18 -23.02
N TRP A 967 3.42 -26.80 -21.77
CA TRP A 967 4.02 -27.69 -20.75
C TRP A 967 3.02 -28.36 -19.78
N ARG A 968 1.76 -28.54 -20.21
CA ARG A 968 0.66 -29.09 -19.39
C ARG A 968 0.49 -28.33 -18.06
N ARG A 969 0.55 -26.99 -18.12
CA ARG A 969 0.26 -26.13 -16.96
C ARG A 969 -1.17 -26.31 -16.47
N LEU A 970 -1.36 -26.05 -15.18
CA LEU A 970 -2.66 -25.87 -14.54
C LEU A 970 -2.67 -24.50 -13.82
N THR A 971 -3.86 -23.98 -13.55
CA THR A 971 -4.03 -22.95 -12.51
C THR A 971 -3.64 -23.50 -11.14
N PHE A 972 -3.41 -22.62 -10.16
CA PHE A 972 -3.04 -23.09 -8.82
C PHE A 972 -4.24 -23.75 -8.11
N ASP A 973 -5.46 -23.31 -8.38
CA ASP A 973 -6.69 -23.90 -7.84
C ASP A 973 -6.91 -25.32 -8.37
N GLU A 974 -6.72 -25.56 -9.67
CA GLU A 974 -6.74 -26.92 -10.24
C GLU A 974 -5.67 -27.83 -9.60
N ILE A 975 -4.49 -27.30 -9.26
CA ILE A 975 -3.46 -28.04 -8.53
C ILE A 975 -3.92 -28.39 -7.11
N ILE A 976 -4.49 -27.42 -6.37
CA ILE A 976 -5.04 -27.65 -5.02
C ILE A 976 -6.17 -28.70 -5.05
N VAL A 977 -7.05 -28.63 -6.05
CA VAL A 977 -8.14 -29.61 -6.26
C VAL A 977 -7.59 -30.99 -6.57
N ALA A 978 -6.56 -31.10 -7.42
CA ALA A 978 -5.89 -32.36 -7.72
C ALA A 978 -5.03 -32.91 -6.56
N THR A 979 -4.72 -32.09 -5.55
CA THR A 979 -3.85 -32.50 -4.44
C THR A 979 -4.60 -33.41 -3.45
N PRO A 980 -4.00 -34.53 -3.02
CA PRO A 980 -4.55 -35.39 -1.97
C PRO A 980 -4.74 -34.67 -0.63
N GLU A 981 -5.82 -35.00 0.08
CA GLU A 981 -6.24 -34.30 1.30
C GLU A 981 -5.24 -34.41 2.46
N GLY A 982 -4.51 -35.53 2.55
CA GLY A 982 -3.43 -35.73 3.52
C GLY A 982 -2.31 -34.69 3.35
N LEU A 983 -1.90 -34.40 2.12
CA LEU A 983 -0.85 -33.42 1.82
C LEU A 983 -1.29 -31.97 2.08
N LYS A 984 -2.55 -31.62 1.77
CA LYS A 984 -3.13 -30.32 2.14
C LYS A 984 -3.11 -30.14 3.66
N THR A 985 -3.63 -31.12 4.39
CA THR A 985 -3.67 -31.11 5.87
C THR A 985 -2.27 -31.08 6.50
N ALA A 986 -1.31 -31.81 5.94
CA ALA A 986 0.09 -31.80 6.37
C ALA A 986 0.82 -30.47 6.07
N GLY A 987 0.21 -29.58 5.27
CA GLY A 987 0.71 -28.25 5.00
C GLY A 987 1.66 -28.16 3.80
N ALA A 988 1.46 -28.97 2.77
CA ALA A 988 2.27 -28.93 1.54
C ALA A 988 2.33 -27.52 0.89
N TYR A 989 1.29 -26.71 1.06
CA TYR A 989 1.19 -25.33 0.52
C TYR A 989 1.40 -24.22 1.57
N ARG A 990 2.14 -24.49 2.66
CA ARG A 990 2.56 -23.46 3.62
C ARG A 990 3.50 -22.38 3.04
N ARG A 991 4.03 -22.59 1.84
CA ARG A 991 4.76 -21.59 1.05
C ARG A 991 4.06 -21.36 -0.27
N ILE A 992 4.18 -20.15 -0.80
CA ILE A 992 3.70 -19.79 -2.13
C ILE A 992 4.59 -20.49 -3.17
N ALA A 993 3.99 -21.06 -4.21
CA ALA A 993 4.75 -21.69 -5.29
C ALA A 993 5.39 -20.64 -6.20
N THR A 994 6.67 -20.83 -6.54
CA THR A 994 7.35 -19.93 -7.48
C THR A 994 6.94 -20.26 -8.90
N ALA A 995 6.36 -19.29 -9.61
CA ALA A 995 5.95 -19.42 -10.99
C ALA A 995 7.16 -19.59 -11.94
N LEU A 996 7.15 -20.65 -12.73
CA LEU A 996 8.10 -20.93 -13.81
C LEU A 996 7.58 -20.34 -15.12
N HIS A 997 8.10 -19.19 -15.52
CA HIS A 997 7.74 -18.53 -16.78
C HIS A 997 8.72 -18.90 -17.91
N GLY A 998 8.33 -18.63 -19.16
CA GLY A 998 9.14 -18.93 -20.34
C GLY A 998 10.20 -17.87 -20.64
N GLY A 999 10.98 -18.09 -21.71
CA GLY A 999 11.90 -17.09 -22.26
C GLY A 999 12.89 -16.52 -21.25
N ARG A 1000 13.06 -15.20 -21.23
CA ARG A 1000 14.00 -14.51 -20.32
C ARG A 1000 13.52 -14.52 -18.86
N HIS A 1001 12.22 -14.61 -18.64
CA HIS A 1001 11.63 -14.72 -17.30
C HIS A 1001 11.96 -16.03 -16.60
N TYR A 1002 12.27 -17.11 -17.34
CA TYR A 1002 12.69 -18.38 -16.76
C TYR A 1002 13.92 -18.24 -15.84
N ALA A 1003 14.91 -17.45 -16.26
CA ALA A 1003 16.09 -17.19 -15.43
C ALA A 1003 15.73 -16.46 -14.13
N VAL A 1004 14.71 -15.59 -14.14
CA VAL A 1004 14.18 -14.92 -12.94
C VAL A 1004 13.46 -15.93 -12.04
N SER A 1005 12.67 -16.85 -12.61
CA SER A 1005 12.00 -17.92 -11.87
C SER A 1005 13.00 -18.82 -11.14
N LEU A 1006 14.06 -19.27 -11.82
CA LEU A 1006 15.15 -20.04 -11.20
C LEU A 1006 15.88 -19.24 -10.11
N ARG A 1007 16.09 -17.94 -10.33
CA ARG A 1007 16.74 -17.06 -9.36
C ARG A 1007 15.94 -16.92 -8.06
N LEU A 1008 14.61 -16.85 -8.17
CA LEU A 1008 13.67 -16.84 -7.03
C LEU A 1008 13.66 -18.20 -6.30
N LEU A 1009 13.65 -19.32 -7.03
CA LEU A 1009 13.77 -20.67 -6.44
C LEU A 1009 15.08 -20.85 -5.64
N LEU A 1010 16.20 -20.28 -6.10
CA LEU A 1010 17.46 -20.28 -5.35
C LEU A 1010 17.39 -19.44 -4.06
N ASP A 1011 16.73 -18.28 -4.10
CA ASP A 1011 16.52 -17.44 -2.92
C ASP A 1011 15.60 -18.14 -1.89
N GLU A 1012 14.53 -18.80 -2.35
CA GLU A 1012 13.64 -19.62 -1.51
C GLU A 1012 14.36 -20.81 -0.88
N LEU A 1013 15.25 -21.48 -1.63
CA LEU A 1013 16.08 -22.57 -1.13
C LEU A 1013 17.06 -22.10 -0.03
N ASP A 1014 17.64 -20.91 -0.16
CA ASP A 1014 18.50 -20.32 0.89
C ASP A 1014 17.69 -20.05 2.18
N LEU A 1015 16.43 -19.60 2.05
CA LEU A 1015 15.52 -19.44 3.18
C LEU A 1015 15.15 -20.78 3.85
N LEU A 1016 14.99 -21.86 3.07
CA LEU A 1016 14.78 -23.21 3.60
C LEU A 1016 16.02 -23.76 4.32
N ILE A 1017 17.22 -23.46 3.83
CA ILE A 1017 18.49 -23.85 4.46
C ILE A 1017 18.72 -23.10 5.79
N ARG A 1018 18.43 -21.79 5.84
CA ARG A 1018 18.71 -20.95 7.01
C ARG A 1018 17.73 -21.12 8.18
N ARG A 1019 16.47 -21.50 7.92
CA ARG A 1019 15.44 -21.67 8.95
C ARG A 1019 15.22 -23.16 9.24
N PRO A 1020 15.87 -23.77 10.26
CA PRO A 1020 15.54 -25.12 10.67
C PRO A 1020 14.08 -25.17 11.15
N VAL A 1021 13.28 -26.05 10.55
CA VAL A 1021 11.89 -26.30 10.96
C VAL A 1021 11.90 -26.77 12.41
N ARG A 1022 11.17 -26.08 13.29
CA ARG A 1022 10.98 -26.55 14.68
C ARG A 1022 10.13 -27.81 14.65
N SER A 1023 10.74 -28.95 15.00
CA SER A 1023 10.05 -30.23 15.11
C SER A 1023 9.11 -30.23 16.32
N HIS A 1024 7.82 -30.00 16.09
CA HIS A 1024 6.78 -30.19 17.10
C HIS A 1024 6.47 -31.69 17.28
N SER A 1025 7.36 -32.39 17.98
CA SER A 1025 7.16 -33.80 18.35
C SER A 1025 6.13 -33.94 19.48
N LEU A 1026 4.84 -33.85 19.16
CA LEU A 1026 3.74 -34.13 20.10
C LEU A 1026 2.77 -35.25 19.65
N LEU A 1027 2.79 -35.68 18.38
CA LEU A 1027 1.97 -36.82 17.92
C LEU A 1027 2.64 -38.21 18.07
N GLY A 1028 3.96 -38.28 18.26
CA GLY A 1028 4.71 -39.54 18.27
C GLY A 1028 4.48 -40.49 19.47
N THR A 1029 3.67 -40.09 20.46
CA THR A 1029 3.51 -40.86 21.72
C THR A 1029 2.10 -41.42 21.94
N VAL A 1030 1.10 -41.03 21.14
CA VAL A 1030 -0.30 -41.47 21.34
C VAL A 1030 -0.68 -42.65 20.43
N LEU A 1031 -0.12 -42.75 19.22
CA LEU A 1031 -0.49 -43.79 18.24
C LEU A 1031 0.27 -45.12 18.36
N ARG A 1032 1.17 -45.29 19.33
CA ARG A 1032 1.93 -46.55 19.55
C ARG A 1032 1.49 -47.33 20.79
N LYS A 1033 0.24 -47.17 21.24
CA LYS A 1033 -0.28 -47.83 22.45
C LYS A 1033 -1.58 -48.63 22.27
N THR A 1034 -2.04 -48.84 21.04
CA THR A 1034 -3.27 -49.59 20.72
C THR A 1034 -3.03 -50.86 19.89
N SER A 1035 -1.78 -51.24 19.64
CA SER A 1035 -1.42 -52.48 18.92
C SER A 1035 -0.35 -53.31 19.67
N GLU A 1036 -0.65 -53.74 20.90
CA GLU A 1036 -0.05 -54.93 21.56
C GLU A 1036 -0.69 -55.17 22.94
N ALA A 1037 -1.91 -55.71 22.92
CA ALA A 1037 -2.60 -56.23 24.10
C ALA A 1037 -3.12 -57.65 23.80
N GLY A 1038 -2.19 -58.60 23.61
CA GLY A 1038 -2.52 -60.00 23.34
C GLY A 1038 -1.32 -60.93 23.55
N SER A 1039 -1.39 -61.77 24.59
CA SER A 1039 -0.42 -62.83 24.95
C SER A 1039 1.01 -62.37 25.29
N SER A 1040 1.41 -62.20 26.55
CA SER A 1040 1.63 -63.23 27.60
C SER A 1040 2.88 -64.10 27.42
N SER A 1041 3.63 -64.23 28.54
CA SER A 1041 4.66 -65.23 28.87
C SER A 1041 6.09 -65.02 28.34
N GLY A 1042 7.10 -65.03 29.22
CA GLY A 1042 8.51 -65.13 28.78
C GLY A 1042 9.62 -64.50 29.64
N ASP A 1043 9.61 -64.75 30.94
CA ASP A 1043 10.77 -64.92 31.85
C ASP A 1043 12.19 -64.31 31.60
N LEU A 1044 12.70 -63.73 32.69
CA LEU A 1044 14.08 -63.83 33.24
C LEU A 1044 15.32 -63.12 32.62
N MET A 1045 16.00 -62.40 33.53
CA MET A 1045 17.46 -62.12 33.60
C MET A 1045 18.10 -61.19 32.54
N ARG A 1046 19.12 -60.36 32.86
CA ARG A 1046 19.85 -60.11 34.13
C ARG A 1046 20.47 -58.69 34.14
N ARG A 1047 20.56 -58.09 35.33
CA ARG A 1047 21.73 -57.40 35.96
C ARG A 1047 22.88 -56.96 35.01
N ARG A 1048 23.59 -55.83 35.18
CA ARG A 1048 23.85 -54.82 36.24
C ARG A 1048 24.84 -53.80 35.58
N LYS A 1049 25.25 -52.64 36.10
CA LYS A 1049 25.30 -52.01 37.43
C LYS A 1049 25.60 -50.50 37.21
N ARG A 1050 25.18 -49.63 38.14
CA ARG A 1050 25.92 -48.53 38.82
C ARG A 1050 27.01 -47.71 38.06
N GLU A 1051 27.23 -46.43 38.36
CA GLU A 1051 27.17 -45.77 39.68
C GLU A 1051 26.88 -44.25 39.54
N SER A 1052 26.08 -43.68 40.43
CA SER A 1052 26.02 -42.23 40.74
C SER A 1052 27.10 -41.89 41.78
N PRO A 1053 27.42 -40.62 42.15
CA PRO A 1053 26.46 -39.71 42.84
C PRO A 1053 26.70 -38.16 42.88
N ARG A 1054 25.60 -37.39 43.04
CA ARG A 1054 25.46 -36.15 43.89
C ARG A 1054 26.34 -34.90 43.55
N LEU A 1055 26.13 -33.66 44.03
CA LEU A 1055 25.10 -32.89 44.79
C LEU A 1055 24.83 -31.58 43.97
N GLY A 1056 23.86 -30.69 44.20
CA GLY A 1056 22.73 -30.57 45.15
C GLY A 1056 22.26 -29.09 45.26
N SER A 1057 21.06 -28.84 45.83
CA SER A 1057 20.60 -27.57 46.51
C SER A 1057 20.70 -26.20 45.79
N SER A 1058 19.77 -25.24 45.91
CA SER A 1058 18.53 -25.11 46.72
C SER A 1058 17.72 -23.87 46.28
N SER A 1059 16.41 -23.89 46.56
CA SER A 1059 15.47 -22.75 46.75
C SER A 1059 15.97 -21.30 46.64
N VAL A 1060 15.24 -20.46 45.90
CA VAL A 1060 14.05 -19.72 46.41
C VAL A 1060 12.93 -19.85 45.38
#